data_AF-A0A1E3X808-F1
#
_entry.id   AF-A0A1E3X808-F1
#
_cell.length_a   1.000
_cell.length_b   1.000
_cell.length_c   1.000
_cell.angle_alpha   90.00
_cell.angle_beta   90.00
_cell.angle_gamma   90.00
#
_symmetry.space_group_name_H-M   'P 1'
#
loop_
_entity.id
_entity.type
_entity.pdbx_description
1 polymer ?
#
loop_
_entity_poly.entity_id
_entity_poly.type
_entity_poly.pdbx_seq_one_letter_code
_entity_poly.pdbx_strand_id
1 'polypeptide(L)'
;MKFLLKGYGRITKKKFYSLVVDKAEKELEEEKTRFNSPAVQKEYQKIKSELEKARVDFKVSGNQSEYEKLQADIRHISNKELAPIQLELTDIRNRVLEEEYLYTKYQTEEHKNKLEKLKKESKQVLAEAEEIKARLAEIQEGKVALTKDIEKYEKELLPFESPLNKLEEKLASLKKKRPSIQNYQLHIPGLNKVDRCKSCHVGIDKNENYSDKHPFKKHPGSYIFLKNHPLKDFGCTVCHEGQGRATTSAEKAHGNVHYWLHPMLLGGLSQANCIKCHERVDDLPGASLIAEGFRLFAVERGCIGCHDVEGVDTVKIGPPLTFVGNKVSYKWLKAWLKDPRAHDEKARMPNFLLSDEEIENIADFLESLSRKELGLMMAADPDVDEVIYQRGRSLYNSSRCVICHPREGKGGAVKSVYAPDLTKVAIKISKDWLARWVKNPREYHPETKMPHFRFTDKEIEDLVAYMSAEFIDWDVLEEEEEESENLKVVKRRIDPASAEKGRKLVKNYGCFGCHHIKGFEKESKVGVELTVFGSKGLDFLDFGVVHEEIGYNWLDWTVAKLENPRQFREGLKMPKFNLTDGEFEALICFLASLKEGSIPIEYFVKASKVEFVPQGKIGKIVKDLNCLVCHRIKDKGGSFAPELTYEGSRVQREWITDFLKAPDILRPLLKQMPKFNLSEEETELVASYAELVLVDDEVLFKESLGEITSGDVEKGKELYQEKGCRVCHQIGPEGGAVGPNLSKVGDRLTKSYIYMHLKDPQRWGESKVAPDYDLTDEELSCLTKYLKDLRAKKVGFLWKNTD
;
A
#
# COMPACT_ATOMS: atom_id res chain seq x y z
N MET A 1 -25.30 -37.83 -33.44
CA MET A 1 -24.23 -36.95 -32.92
C MET A 1 -24.67 -35.47 -32.85
N LYS A 2 -25.80 -35.17 -32.19
CA LYS A 2 -26.31 -33.82 -31.87
C LYS A 2 -27.39 -34.06 -30.82
N PHE A 3 -27.12 -34.02 -29.51
CA PHE A 3 -28.10 -33.92 -28.39
C PHE A 3 -27.46 -34.29 -27.03
N LEU A 4 -26.35 -33.66 -26.60
CA LEU A 4 -25.84 -33.84 -25.22
C LEU A 4 -25.04 -32.61 -24.69
N LEU A 5 -25.34 -31.39 -25.16
CA LEU A 5 -24.64 -30.15 -24.75
C LEU A 5 -25.51 -29.14 -23.96
N LYS A 6 -26.73 -29.50 -23.56
CA LYS A 6 -27.69 -28.56 -22.95
C LYS A 6 -27.95 -28.91 -21.49
N GLY A 7 -27.52 -28.07 -20.56
CA GLY A 7 -27.94 -28.18 -19.16
C GLY A 7 -27.66 -26.93 -18.34
N TYR A 8 -26.41 -26.71 -17.95
CA TYR A 8 -26.08 -25.80 -16.85
C TYR A 8 -26.24 -24.30 -17.16
N GLY A 9 -25.71 -23.81 -18.29
CA GLY A 9 -25.78 -22.39 -18.66
C GLY A 9 -27.20 -21.86 -18.91
N ARG A 10 -28.11 -22.71 -19.38
CA ARG A 10 -29.51 -22.35 -19.64
C ARG A 10 -30.31 -22.19 -18.35
N ILE A 11 -30.11 -23.11 -17.40
CA ILE A 11 -30.80 -23.11 -16.10
C ILE A 11 -30.35 -21.90 -15.28
N THR A 12 -29.05 -21.63 -15.23
CA THR A 12 -28.47 -20.49 -14.50
C THR A 12 -28.95 -19.15 -15.03
N LYS A 13 -28.97 -18.94 -16.35
CA LYS A 13 -29.49 -17.70 -16.95
C LYS A 13 -30.97 -17.44 -16.64
N LYS A 14 -31.81 -18.47 -16.74
CA LYS A 14 -33.24 -18.34 -16.41
C LYS A 14 -33.44 -18.02 -14.93
N LYS A 15 -32.69 -18.69 -14.04
CA LYS A 15 -32.75 -18.46 -12.60
C LYS A 15 -32.22 -17.08 -12.20
N PHE A 16 -31.14 -16.61 -12.80
CA PHE A 16 -30.67 -15.24 -12.58
C PHE A 16 -31.69 -14.21 -13.05
N TYR A 17 -32.32 -14.46 -14.20
CA TYR A 17 -33.37 -13.59 -14.70
C TYR A 17 -34.54 -13.47 -13.73
N SER A 18 -34.99 -14.59 -13.15
CA SER A 18 -36.04 -14.54 -12.12
C SER A 18 -35.58 -13.71 -10.92
N LEU A 19 -34.36 -13.90 -10.42
CA LEU A 19 -33.82 -13.10 -9.32
C LEU A 19 -33.80 -11.58 -9.62
N VAL A 20 -33.50 -11.20 -10.86
CA VAL A 20 -33.55 -9.78 -11.28
C VAL A 20 -34.99 -9.25 -11.26
N VAL A 21 -35.95 -10.04 -11.73
CA VAL A 21 -37.38 -9.67 -11.69
C VAL A 21 -37.89 -9.63 -10.25
N ASP A 22 -37.64 -10.67 -9.45
CA ASP A 22 -38.07 -10.78 -8.05
C ASP A 22 -37.57 -9.59 -7.22
N LYS A 23 -36.31 -9.17 -7.44
CA LYS A 23 -35.75 -7.97 -6.79
C LYS A 23 -36.46 -6.69 -7.21
N ALA A 24 -36.71 -6.52 -8.51
CA ALA A 24 -37.43 -5.34 -9.02
C ALA A 24 -38.89 -5.30 -8.54
N GLU A 25 -39.55 -6.46 -8.41
CA GLU A 25 -40.90 -6.57 -7.83
C GLU A 25 -40.90 -6.21 -6.35
N LYS A 26 -39.90 -6.65 -5.60
CA LYS A 26 -39.74 -6.30 -4.19
C LYS A 26 -39.46 -4.79 -4.00
N GLU A 27 -38.55 -4.22 -4.78
CA GLU A 27 -38.27 -2.76 -4.80
C GLU A 27 -39.55 -1.96 -5.07
N LEU A 28 -40.37 -2.42 -6.02
CA LEU A 28 -41.66 -1.81 -6.34
C LEU A 28 -42.67 -1.92 -5.18
N GLU A 29 -42.76 -3.09 -4.54
CA GLU A 29 -43.68 -3.31 -3.42
C GLU A 29 -43.31 -2.48 -2.17
N GLU A 30 -42.01 -2.37 -1.88
CA GLU A 30 -41.48 -1.51 -0.82
C GLU A 30 -41.82 -0.03 -1.10
N GLU A 31 -41.61 0.43 -2.33
CA GLU A 31 -41.95 1.81 -2.71
C GLU A 31 -43.47 2.06 -2.72
N LYS A 32 -44.28 1.09 -3.15
CA LYS A 32 -45.76 1.15 -3.03
C LYS A 32 -46.20 1.26 -1.57
N THR A 33 -45.59 0.48 -0.68
CA THR A 33 -45.88 0.53 0.75
C THR A 33 -45.51 1.90 1.34
N ARG A 34 -44.35 2.45 0.96
CA ARG A 34 -43.93 3.80 1.35
C ARG A 34 -44.92 4.86 0.87
N PHE A 35 -45.28 4.81 -0.40
CA PHE A 35 -46.22 5.74 -1.03
C PHE A 35 -47.62 5.65 -0.40
N ASN A 36 -48.09 4.46 -0.04
CA ASN A 36 -49.39 4.23 0.60
C ASN A 36 -49.40 4.50 2.11
N SER A 37 -48.26 4.90 2.70
CA SER A 37 -48.22 5.21 4.13
C SER A 37 -49.12 6.41 4.47
N PRO A 38 -49.79 6.44 5.64
CA PRO A 38 -50.75 7.48 5.98
C PRO A 38 -50.17 8.91 5.91
N ALA A 39 -48.89 9.08 6.29
CA ALA A 39 -48.21 10.37 6.24
C ALA A 39 -48.01 10.85 4.80
N VAL A 40 -47.48 9.99 3.94
CA VAL A 40 -47.22 10.31 2.52
C VAL A 40 -48.51 10.51 1.74
N GLN A 41 -49.52 9.66 1.96
CA GLN A 41 -50.84 9.84 1.32
C GLN A 41 -51.53 11.14 1.73
N LYS A 42 -51.44 11.54 3.00
CA LYS A 42 -52.03 12.80 3.46
C LYS A 42 -51.41 14.00 2.73
N GLU A 43 -50.09 14.00 2.56
CA GLU A 43 -49.36 15.06 1.86
C GLU A 43 -49.63 15.03 0.34
N TYR A 44 -49.59 13.85 -0.27
CA TYR A 44 -49.94 13.65 -1.68
C TYR A 44 -51.35 14.12 -2.01
N GLN A 45 -52.38 13.72 -1.24
CA GLN A 45 -53.77 14.12 -1.46
C GLN A 45 -53.98 15.62 -1.22
N LYS A 46 -53.24 16.24 -0.28
CA LYS A 46 -53.27 17.68 -0.07
C LYS A 46 -52.79 18.43 -1.32
N ILE A 47 -51.59 18.09 -1.81
CA ILE A 47 -51.00 18.75 -3.00
C ILE A 47 -51.86 18.49 -4.24
N LYS A 48 -52.38 17.25 -4.40
CA LYS A 48 -53.29 16.89 -5.49
C LYS A 48 -54.60 17.68 -5.47
N SER A 49 -55.17 17.93 -4.29
CA SER A 49 -56.37 18.77 -4.13
C SER A 49 -56.10 20.22 -4.53
N GLU A 50 -54.95 20.77 -4.13
CA GLU A 50 -54.54 22.13 -4.52
C GLU A 50 -54.25 22.24 -6.03
N LEU A 51 -53.69 21.18 -6.65
CA LEU A 51 -53.54 21.11 -8.11
C LEU A 51 -54.90 21.12 -8.83
N GLU A 52 -55.87 20.32 -8.37
CA GLU A 52 -57.20 20.30 -8.97
C GLU A 52 -57.93 21.64 -8.82
N LYS A 53 -57.79 22.32 -7.68
CA LYS A 53 -58.28 23.70 -7.53
C LYS A 53 -57.62 24.65 -8.51
N ALA A 54 -56.29 24.65 -8.60
CA ALA A 54 -55.55 25.50 -9.54
C ALA A 54 -55.97 25.25 -11.00
N ARG A 55 -56.27 24.00 -11.38
CA ARG A 55 -56.81 23.65 -12.71
C ARG A 55 -58.22 24.18 -12.94
N VAL A 56 -59.08 24.15 -11.92
CA VAL A 56 -60.44 24.72 -11.99
C VAL A 56 -60.38 26.24 -12.09
N ASP A 57 -59.57 26.90 -11.26
CA ASP A 57 -59.39 28.35 -11.27
C ASP A 57 -58.84 28.82 -12.62
N PHE A 58 -57.88 28.09 -13.19
CA PHE A 58 -57.37 28.34 -14.53
C PHE A 58 -58.47 28.23 -15.61
N LYS A 59 -59.34 27.22 -15.55
CA LYS A 59 -60.47 27.07 -16.50
C LYS A 59 -61.50 28.20 -16.39
N VAL A 60 -61.73 28.71 -15.19
CA VAL A 60 -62.73 29.77 -14.95
C VAL A 60 -62.18 31.17 -15.24
N SER A 61 -60.85 31.36 -15.16
CA SER A 61 -60.18 32.66 -15.37
C SER A 61 -60.30 33.27 -16.77
N GLY A 62 -60.71 32.49 -17.78
CA GLY A 62 -60.74 32.95 -19.18
C GLY A 62 -59.38 32.97 -19.89
N ASN A 63 -58.29 32.64 -19.19
CA ASN A 63 -56.91 32.64 -19.71
C ASN A 63 -56.61 31.51 -20.71
N GLN A 64 -57.59 30.66 -21.02
CA GLN A 64 -57.41 29.43 -21.79
C GLN A 64 -57.07 29.71 -23.26
N SER A 65 -57.68 30.73 -23.85
CA SER A 65 -57.39 31.16 -25.23
C SER A 65 -55.98 31.77 -25.35
N GLU A 66 -55.54 32.51 -24.33
CA GLU A 66 -54.20 33.11 -24.29
C GLU A 66 -53.12 32.05 -24.08
N TYR A 67 -53.37 31.06 -23.21
CA TYR A 67 -52.50 29.91 -23.01
C TYR A 67 -52.35 29.07 -24.29
N GLU A 68 -53.45 28.78 -24.99
CA GLU A 68 -53.40 28.03 -26.26
C GLU A 68 -52.63 28.77 -27.34
N LYS A 69 -52.77 30.10 -27.38
CA LYS A 69 -52.00 30.98 -28.28
C LYS A 69 -50.50 30.94 -27.96
N LEU A 70 -50.11 31.19 -26.70
CA LEU A 70 -48.71 31.11 -26.27
C LEU A 70 -48.12 29.70 -26.50
N GLN A 71 -48.91 28.64 -26.31
CA GLN A 71 -48.48 27.26 -26.58
C GLN A 71 -48.32 26.97 -28.09
N ALA A 72 -49.13 27.59 -28.94
CA ALA A 72 -48.97 27.53 -30.40
C ALA A 72 -47.71 28.29 -30.83
N ASP A 73 -47.47 29.48 -30.27
CA ASP A 73 -46.29 30.32 -30.55
C ASP A 73 -45.00 29.63 -30.11
N ILE A 74 -44.96 29.03 -28.91
CA ILE A 74 -43.82 28.22 -28.44
C ILE A 74 -43.56 27.05 -29.40
N ARG A 75 -44.61 26.33 -29.84
CA ARG A 75 -44.46 25.22 -30.80
C ARG A 75 -43.95 25.69 -32.16
N HIS A 76 -44.40 26.86 -32.61
CA HIS A 76 -43.94 27.46 -33.86
C HIS A 76 -42.46 27.82 -33.77
N ILE A 77 -42.08 28.65 -32.79
CA ILE A 77 -40.71 29.13 -32.62
C ILE A 77 -39.75 27.96 -32.39
N SER A 78 -40.13 26.99 -31.55
CA SER A 78 -39.26 25.84 -31.25
C SER A 78 -39.03 24.94 -32.47
N ASN A 79 -40.09 24.62 -33.23
CA ASN A 79 -40.00 23.66 -34.34
C ASN A 79 -39.63 24.28 -35.70
N LYS A 80 -40.03 25.53 -35.95
CA LYS A 80 -39.88 26.20 -37.25
C LYS A 80 -38.70 27.16 -37.30
N GLU A 81 -38.28 27.70 -36.17
CA GLU A 81 -37.19 28.69 -36.12
C GLU A 81 -35.96 28.14 -35.40
N LEU A 82 -36.11 27.59 -34.18
CA LEU A 82 -34.98 27.11 -33.38
C LEU A 82 -34.41 25.78 -33.87
N ALA A 83 -35.26 24.79 -34.17
CA ALA A 83 -34.80 23.45 -34.58
C ALA A 83 -33.93 23.45 -35.86
N PRO A 84 -34.26 24.21 -36.94
CA PRO A 84 -33.38 24.33 -38.10
C PRO A 84 -32.00 24.92 -37.76
N ILE A 85 -31.96 25.99 -36.96
CA ILE A 85 -30.70 26.64 -36.56
C ILE A 85 -29.87 25.73 -35.64
N GLN A 86 -30.50 24.97 -34.74
CA GLN A 86 -29.81 23.99 -33.91
C GLN A 86 -29.21 22.84 -34.74
N LEU A 87 -29.91 22.41 -35.78
CA LEU A 87 -29.41 21.40 -36.72
C LEU A 87 -28.21 21.94 -37.50
N GLU A 88 -28.29 23.18 -37.98
CA GLU A 88 -27.19 23.88 -38.65
C GLU A 88 -25.97 24.05 -37.74
N LEU A 89 -26.18 24.46 -36.48
CA LEU A 89 -25.12 24.57 -35.48
C LEU A 89 -24.46 23.22 -35.20
N THR A 90 -25.23 22.14 -35.22
CA THR A 90 -24.72 20.77 -35.02
C THR A 90 -23.88 20.32 -36.22
N ASP A 91 -24.31 20.63 -37.46
CA ASP A 91 -23.52 20.38 -38.67
C ASP A 91 -22.19 21.15 -38.63
N ILE A 92 -22.23 22.45 -38.34
CA ILE A 92 -21.02 23.29 -38.25
C ILE A 92 -20.08 22.77 -37.17
N ARG A 93 -20.59 22.36 -35.99
CA ARG A 93 -19.76 21.77 -34.92
C ARG A 93 -19.09 20.47 -35.35
N ASN A 94 -19.80 19.59 -36.06
CA ASN A 94 -19.21 18.35 -36.57
C ASN A 94 -18.08 18.66 -37.57
N ARG A 95 -18.28 19.65 -38.44
CA ARG A 95 -17.25 20.11 -39.39
C ARG A 95 -16.06 20.78 -38.70
N VAL A 96 -16.29 21.53 -37.62
CA VAL A 96 -15.22 22.07 -36.77
C VAL A 96 -14.40 20.94 -36.15
N LEU A 97 -15.04 19.91 -35.59
CA LEU A 97 -14.35 18.78 -34.98
C LEU A 97 -13.54 17.97 -36.01
N GLU A 98 -14.10 17.78 -37.21
CA GLU A 98 -13.40 17.14 -38.33
C GLU A 98 -12.15 17.95 -38.74
N GLU A 99 -12.29 19.26 -38.93
CA GLU A 99 -11.17 20.14 -39.30
C GLU A 99 -10.15 20.31 -38.15
N GLU A 100 -10.55 20.28 -36.88
CA GLU A 100 -9.62 20.24 -35.73
C GLU A 100 -8.80 18.95 -35.70
N TYR A 101 -9.42 17.82 -36.00
CA TYR A 101 -8.72 16.54 -36.14
C TYR A 101 -7.72 16.58 -37.31
N LEU A 102 -8.14 17.09 -38.47
CA LEU A 102 -7.29 17.21 -39.65
C LEU A 102 -6.12 18.19 -39.42
N TYR A 103 -6.36 19.31 -38.76
CA TYR A 103 -5.30 20.26 -38.39
C TYR A 103 -4.32 19.65 -37.38
N THR A 104 -4.80 18.90 -36.38
CA THR A 104 -3.94 18.21 -35.41
C THR A 104 -3.06 17.15 -36.10
N LYS A 105 -3.60 16.47 -37.12
CA LYS A 105 -2.90 15.40 -37.85
C LYS A 105 -1.91 15.91 -38.90
N TYR A 106 -2.23 16.98 -39.62
CA TYR A 106 -1.46 17.43 -40.79
C TYR A 106 -0.80 18.81 -40.62
N GLN A 107 -1.21 19.63 -39.64
CA GLN A 107 -0.64 20.95 -39.30
C GLN A 107 -0.47 21.91 -40.49
N THR A 108 -1.42 21.93 -41.45
CA THR A 108 -1.35 22.81 -42.62
C THR A 108 -2.12 24.12 -42.43
N GLU A 109 -1.66 25.20 -43.08
CA GLU A 109 -2.34 26.51 -43.06
C GLU A 109 -3.71 26.49 -43.75
N GLU A 110 -3.96 25.54 -44.66
CA GLU A 110 -5.28 25.38 -45.27
C GLU A 110 -6.34 24.97 -44.23
N HIS A 111 -6.05 23.95 -43.42
CA HIS A 111 -6.95 23.48 -42.37
C HIS A 111 -7.12 24.52 -41.26
N LYS A 112 -6.05 25.26 -40.91
CA LYS A 112 -6.13 26.37 -39.95
C LYS A 112 -7.09 27.47 -40.40
N ASN A 113 -7.00 27.91 -41.66
CA ASN A 113 -7.90 28.93 -42.22
C ASN A 113 -9.35 28.45 -42.32
N LYS A 114 -9.58 27.18 -42.71
CA LYS A 114 -10.92 26.57 -42.72
C LYS A 114 -11.51 26.49 -41.31
N LEU A 115 -10.70 26.09 -40.33
CA LEU A 115 -11.09 26.02 -38.93
C LEU A 115 -11.50 27.39 -38.36
N GLU A 116 -10.69 28.43 -38.61
CA GLU A 116 -11.01 29.81 -38.19
C GLU A 116 -12.33 30.29 -38.80
N LYS A 117 -12.55 30.01 -40.10
CA LYS A 117 -13.79 30.36 -40.80
C LYS A 117 -15.00 29.66 -40.19
N LEU A 118 -14.92 28.33 -39.97
CA LEU A 118 -16.01 27.56 -39.35
C LEU A 118 -16.29 27.99 -37.91
N LYS A 119 -15.25 28.34 -37.13
CA LYS A 119 -15.42 28.90 -35.78
C LYS A 119 -16.16 30.24 -35.80
N LYS A 120 -15.90 31.09 -36.82
CA LYS A 120 -16.61 32.35 -37.00
C LYS A 120 -18.08 32.14 -37.41
N GLU A 121 -18.34 31.24 -38.36
CA GLU A 121 -19.69 30.84 -38.75
C GLU A 121 -20.47 30.25 -37.56
N SER A 122 -19.83 29.36 -36.78
CA SER A 122 -20.43 28.78 -35.56
C SER A 122 -20.83 29.86 -34.54
N LYS A 123 -20.01 30.89 -34.36
CA LYS A 123 -20.34 32.01 -33.46
C LYS A 123 -21.54 32.82 -33.94
N GLN A 124 -21.68 33.03 -35.25
CA GLN A 124 -22.81 33.77 -35.82
C GLN A 124 -24.12 33.00 -35.65
N VAL A 125 -24.14 31.73 -36.04
CA VAL A 125 -25.32 30.85 -35.90
C VAL A 125 -25.69 30.63 -34.42
N LEU A 126 -24.69 30.57 -33.53
CA LEU A 126 -24.94 30.51 -32.09
C LEU A 126 -25.62 31.77 -31.57
N ALA A 127 -25.19 32.97 -32.01
CA ALA A 127 -25.81 34.22 -31.59
C ALA A 127 -27.29 34.29 -32.02
N GLU A 128 -27.59 33.87 -33.25
CA GLU A 128 -28.96 33.78 -33.77
C GLU A 128 -29.82 32.76 -32.98
N ALA A 129 -29.24 31.61 -32.63
CA ALA A 129 -29.91 30.62 -31.78
C ALA A 129 -30.21 31.16 -30.37
N GLU A 130 -29.30 31.93 -29.78
CA GLU A 130 -29.50 32.54 -28.46
C GLU A 130 -30.57 33.65 -28.48
N GLU A 131 -30.66 34.43 -29.56
CA GLU A 131 -31.72 35.44 -29.73
C GLU A 131 -33.12 34.78 -29.80
N ILE A 132 -33.24 33.69 -30.57
CA ILE A 132 -34.49 32.92 -30.65
C ILE A 132 -34.83 32.26 -29.31
N LYS A 133 -33.83 31.73 -28.60
CA LYS A 133 -34.03 31.18 -27.25
C LYS A 133 -34.48 32.23 -26.25
N ALA A 134 -33.93 33.44 -26.30
CA ALA A 134 -34.35 34.55 -25.43
C ALA A 134 -35.82 34.90 -25.65
N ARG A 135 -36.23 35.04 -26.92
CA ARG A 135 -37.65 35.27 -27.27
C ARG A 135 -38.55 34.10 -26.84
N LEU A 136 -38.09 32.87 -27.00
CA LEU A 136 -38.80 31.68 -26.58
C LEU A 136 -38.94 31.60 -25.05
N ALA A 137 -37.92 32.02 -24.31
CA ALA A 137 -37.94 32.11 -22.85
C ALA A 137 -38.94 33.15 -22.34
N GLU A 138 -39.03 34.32 -22.99
CA GLU A 138 -40.01 35.37 -22.65
C GLU A 138 -41.46 34.87 -22.84
N ILE A 139 -41.74 34.19 -23.94
CA ILE A 139 -43.06 33.60 -24.22
C ILE A 139 -43.36 32.43 -23.27
N GLN A 140 -42.34 31.65 -22.91
CA GLN A 140 -42.45 30.61 -21.89
C GLN A 140 -42.76 31.20 -20.52
N GLU A 141 -42.11 32.27 -20.09
CA GLU A 141 -42.43 32.98 -18.84
C GLU A 141 -43.87 33.47 -18.83
N GLY A 142 -44.36 34.03 -19.94
CA GLY A 142 -45.77 34.41 -20.08
C GLY A 142 -46.73 33.23 -19.89
N LYS A 143 -46.41 32.06 -20.48
CA LYS A 143 -47.21 30.83 -20.32
C LYS A 143 -47.15 30.28 -18.88
N VAL A 144 -45.96 30.27 -18.28
CA VAL A 144 -45.73 29.83 -16.91
C VAL A 144 -46.46 30.74 -15.93
N ALA A 145 -46.49 32.06 -16.17
CA ALA A 145 -47.22 33.00 -15.34
C ALA A 145 -48.73 32.69 -15.30
N LEU A 146 -49.32 32.26 -16.42
CA LEU A 146 -50.72 31.85 -16.51
C LEU A 146 -51.03 30.52 -15.80
N THR A 147 -50.03 29.67 -15.59
CA THR A 147 -50.18 28.32 -15.02
C THR A 147 -49.30 28.08 -13.79
N LYS A 148 -48.83 29.16 -13.16
CA LYS A 148 -47.79 29.13 -12.12
C LYS A 148 -48.11 28.18 -10.97
N ASP A 149 -49.36 28.19 -10.51
CA ASP A 149 -49.81 27.33 -9.42
C ASP A 149 -49.98 25.87 -9.87
N ILE A 150 -50.40 25.64 -11.12
CA ILE A 150 -50.47 24.30 -11.72
C ILE A 150 -49.06 23.69 -11.83
N GLU A 151 -48.10 24.42 -12.41
CA GLU A 151 -46.73 23.93 -12.57
C GLU A 151 -46.02 23.73 -11.23
N LYS A 152 -46.28 24.62 -10.25
CA LYS A 152 -45.78 24.48 -8.89
C LYS A 152 -46.24 23.16 -8.26
N TYR A 153 -47.55 22.88 -8.27
CA TYR A 153 -48.09 21.68 -7.64
C TYR A 153 -47.76 20.40 -8.43
N GLU A 154 -47.68 20.46 -9.78
CA GLU A 154 -47.17 19.34 -10.59
C GLU A 154 -45.71 19.01 -10.24
N LYS A 155 -44.87 20.03 -10.03
CA LYS A 155 -43.47 19.84 -9.60
C LYS A 155 -43.36 19.30 -8.17
N GLU A 156 -44.26 19.71 -7.27
CA GLU A 156 -44.33 19.17 -5.91
C GLU A 156 -44.83 17.71 -5.88
N LEU A 157 -45.60 17.25 -6.88
CA LEU A 157 -46.06 15.86 -6.99
C LEU A 157 -45.00 14.91 -7.60
N LEU A 158 -44.11 15.40 -8.46
CA LEU A 158 -43.10 14.59 -9.16
C LEU A 158 -42.24 13.70 -8.23
N PRO A 159 -41.75 14.16 -7.06
CA PRO A 159 -40.98 13.32 -6.15
C PRO A 159 -41.75 12.09 -5.61
N PHE A 160 -43.08 12.17 -5.56
CA PHE A 160 -43.94 11.09 -5.09
C PHE A 160 -44.23 10.06 -6.20
N GLU A 161 -44.43 10.51 -7.44
CA GLU A 161 -44.83 9.64 -8.55
C GLU A 161 -43.63 9.07 -9.35
N SER A 162 -42.55 9.85 -9.49
CA SER A 162 -41.39 9.47 -10.31
C SER A 162 -40.70 8.18 -9.87
N PRO A 163 -40.48 7.89 -8.56
CA PRO A 163 -39.88 6.63 -8.12
C PRO A 163 -40.72 5.42 -8.51
N LEU A 164 -42.04 5.48 -8.30
CA LEU A 164 -43.00 4.44 -8.69
C LEU A 164 -42.98 4.20 -10.19
N ASN A 165 -43.16 5.26 -10.99
CA ASN A 165 -43.19 5.17 -12.44
C ASN A 165 -41.89 4.58 -13.00
N LYS A 166 -40.73 4.97 -12.48
CA LYS A 166 -39.43 4.41 -12.89
C LYS A 166 -39.31 2.92 -12.58
N LEU A 167 -39.78 2.49 -11.40
CA LEU A 167 -39.75 1.08 -11.01
C LEU A 167 -40.75 0.25 -11.83
N GLU A 168 -41.94 0.79 -12.12
CA GLU A 168 -42.94 0.16 -12.98
C GLU A 168 -42.44 0.02 -14.42
N GLU A 169 -41.84 1.07 -15.00
CA GLU A 169 -41.20 1.03 -16.31
C GLU A 169 -40.04 0.03 -16.35
N LYS A 170 -39.16 0.05 -15.32
CA LYS A 170 -38.07 -0.92 -15.16
C LYS A 170 -38.63 -2.35 -15.16
N LEU A 171 -39.65 -2.63 -14.35
CA LEU A 171 -40.27 -3.94 -14.25
C LEU A 171 -40.97 -4.36 -15.57
N ALA A 172 -41.69 -3.45 -16.22
CA ALA A 172 -42.33 -3.71 -17.50
C ALA A 172 -41.30 -4.03 -18.60
N SER A 173 -40.18 -3.29 -18.63
CA SER A 173 -39.08 -3.54 -19.55
C SER A 173 -38.43 -4.92 -19.31
N LEU A 174 -38.27 -5.31 -18.05
CA LEU A 174 -37.79 -6.64 -17.67
C LEU A 174 -38.81 -7.71 -18.07
N LYS A 175 -40.10 -7.57 -17.78
CA LYS A 175 -41.11 -8.58 -18.17
C LYS A 175 -41.20 -8.75 -19.70
N LYS A 176 -40.94 -7.70 -20.48
CA LYS A 176 -40.92 -7.75 -21.96
C LYS A 176 -39.66 -8.41 -22.53
N LYS A 177 -38.52 -8.29 -21.85
CA LYS A 177 -37.23 -8.80 -22.34
C LYS A 177 -37.15 -10.32 -22.15
N ARG A 178 -36.85 -11.06 -23.23
CA ARG A 178 -36.59 -12.49 -23.14
C ARG A 178 -35.10 -12.74 -22.84
N PRO A 179 -34.75 -13.54 -21.82
CA PRO A 179 -33.35 -13.83 -21.51
C PRO A 179 -32.70 -14.62 -22.66
N SER A 180 -31.52 -14.17 -23.10
CA SER A 180 -30.73 -14.89 -24.11
C SER A 180 -30.28 -16.24 -23.57
N ILE A 181 -30.47 -17.30 -24.36
CA ILE A 181 -30.16 -18.69 -24.01
C ILE A 181 -28.79 -19.11 -24.60
N GLN A 182 -28.13 -18.25 -25.38
CA GLN A 182 -26.84 -18.56 -25.98
C GLN A 182 -25.74 -18.60 -24.92
N ASN A 183 -24.79 -19.53 -25.03
CA ASN A 183 -23.61 -19.53 -24.16
C ASN A 183 -22.77 -18.28 -24.41
N TYR A 184 -22.18 -17.74 -23.35
CA TYR A 184 -21.22 -16.66 -23.50
C TYR A 184 -19.86 -17.26 -23.84
N GLN A 185 -19.25 -16.75 -24.91
CA GLN A 185 -17.89 -17.11 -25.27
C GLN A 185 -17.12 -15.83 -25.56
N LEU A 186 -16.00 -15.68 -24.86
CA LEU A 186 -14.99 -14.69 -25.14
C LEU A 186 -13.74 -15.40 -25.66
N HIS A 187 -13.18 -14.87 -26.74
CA HIS A 187 -11.89 -15.28 -27.27
C HIS A 187 -10.97 -14.07 -27.24
N ILE A 188 -9.82 -14.20 -26.60
CA ILE A 188 -8.82 -13.14 -26.42
C ILE A 188 -7.57 -13.57 -27.18
N PRO A 189 -7.42 -13.15 -28.45
CA PRO A 189 -6.33 -13.63 -29.30
C PRO A 189 -4.94 -13.31 -28.73
N GLY A 190 -4.75 -12.10 -28.19
CA GLY A 190 -3.46 -11.66 -27.65
C GLY A 190 -2.95 -12.56 -26.51
N LEU A 191 -3.86 -13.04 -25.66
CA LEU A 191 -3.51 -13.93 -24.54
C LEU A 191 -3.68 -15.42 -24.88
N ASN A 192 -4.12 -15.75 -26.10
CA ASN A 192 -4.51 -17.10 -26.52
C ASN A 192 -5.47 -17.79 -25.53
N LYS A 193 -6.44 -17.04 -24.99
CA LYS A 193 -7.40 -17.53 -23.98
C LYS A 193 -8.82 -17.58 -24.54
N VAL A 194 -9.54 -18.64 -24.15
CA VAL A 194 -10.99 -18.77 -24.37
C VAL A 194 -11.67 -18.85 -23.02
N ASP A 195 -12.64 -17.98 -22.79
CA ASP A 195 -13.38 -17.87 -21.54
C ASP A 195 -14.88 -18.00 -21.77
N ARG A 196 -15.51 -18.97 -21.08
CA ARG A 196 -16.96 -19.19 -21.10
C ARG A 196 -17.57 -19.10 -19.70
N CYS A 197 -16.86 -18.57 -18.70
CA CYS A 197 -17.25 -18.57 -17.29
C CYS A 197 -18.57 -17.82 -17.07
N LYS A 198 -18.81 -16.72 -17.80
CA LYS A 198 -20.07 -15.95 -17.78
C LYS A 198 -21.27 -16.69 -18.39
N SER A 199 -21.07 -17.90 -18.92
CA SER A 199 -22.20 -18.79 -19.26
C SER A 199 -22.97 -19.23 -18.02
N CYS A 200 -22.27 -19.40 -16.89
CA CYS A 200 -22.87 -19.72 -15.58
C CYS A 200 -22.82 -18.50 -14.64
N HIS A 201 -21.71 -17.76 -14.63
CA HIS A 201 -21.46 -16.60 -13.75
C HIS A 201 -22.04 -15.31 -14.31
N VAL A 202 -23.36 -15.27 -14.45
CA VAL A 202 -24.09 -14.20 -15.17
C VAL A 202 -24.22 -12.90 -14.39
N GLY A 203 -24.04 -12.95 -13.06
CA GLY A 203 -24.08 -11.79 -12.18
C GLY A 203 -22.72 -11.09 -11.99
N ILE A 204 -21.63 -11.70 -12.46
CA ILE A 204 -20.27 -11.32 -12.05
C ILE A 204 -19.90 -9.89 -12.45
N ASP A 205 -20.39 -9.41 -13.59
CA ASP A 205 -20.09 -8.11 -14.20
C ASP A 205 -21.20 -7.08 -14.00
N LYS A 206 -22.17 -7.36 -13.14
CA LYS A 206 -23.30 -6.45 -12.90
C LYS A 206 -22.91 -5.37 -11.91
N ASN A 207 -23.49 -4.18 -12.08
CA ASN A 207 -23.29 -3.06 -11.16
C ASN A 207 -23.97 -3.31 -9.81
N GLU A 208 -25.13 -3.97 -9.82
CA GLU A 208 -25.87 -4.35 -8.64
C GLU A 208 -25.62 -5.80 -8.23
N ASN A 209 -25.76 -6.07 -6.94
CA ASN A 209 -25.84 -7.43 -6.42
C ASN A 209 -27.29 -7.92 -6.46
N TYR A 210 -27.51 -9.13 -6.98
CA TYR A 210 -28.82 -9.79 -7.05
C TYR A 210 -28.89 -11.06 -6.19
N SER A 211 -27.75 -11.58 -5.75
CA SER A 211 -27.66 -12.77 -4.89
C SER A 211 -26.27 -12.91 -4.30
N ASP A 212 -26.17 -13.32 -3.04
CA ASP A 212 -24.87 -13.62 -2.42
C ASP A 212 -24.35 -15.02 -2.72
N LYS A 213 -25.10 -15.82 -3.50
CA LYS A 213 -24.78 -17.20 -3.82
C LYS A 213 -24.14 -17.31 -5.21
N HIS A 214 -23.05 -18.06 -5.32
CA HIS A 214 -22.53 -18.46 -6.63
C HIS A 214 -23.56 -19.34 -7.37
N PRO A 215 -23.70 -19.21 -8.70
CA PRO A 215 -22.91 -18.39 -9.62
C PRO A 215 -23.50 -16.98 -9.89
N PHE A 216 -24.48 -16.53 -9.11
CA PHE A 216 -25.21 -15.27 -9.35
C PHE A 216 -24.61 -14.04 -8.66
N LYS A 217 -23.61 -14.28 -7.81
CA LYS A 217 -22.88 -13.24 -7.08
C LYS A 217 -22.12 -12.30 -8.02
N LYS A 218 -22.15 -11.00 -7.68
CA LYS A 218 -21.31 -9.96 -8.29
C LYS A 218 -19.84 -10.15 -7.92
N HIS A 219 -18.92 -9.69 -8.76
CA HIS A 219 -17.49 -9.72 -8.46
C HIS A 219 -17.16 -8.89 -7.20
N PRO A 220 -16.49 -9.46 -6.18
CA PRO A 220 -16.24 -8.79 -4.91
C PRO A 220 -15.39 -7.52 -5.05
N GLY A 221 -14.42 -7.52 -5.96
CA GLY A 221 -13.57 -6.34 -6.24
C GLY A 221 -13.85 -5.67 -7.59
N SER A 222 -15.10 -5.64 -8.07
CA SER A 222 -15.44 -5.05 -9.39
C SER A 222 -14.90 -3.63 -9.63
N TYR A 223 -14.89 -2.78 -8.59
CA TYR A 223 -14.47 -1.38 -8.66
C TYR A 223 -12.96 -1.17 -8.79
N ILE A 224 -12.15 -2.17 -8.41
CA ILE A 224 -10.69 -2.18 -8.58
C ILE A 224 -10.32 -3.07 -9.77
N PHE A 225 -10.71 -4.34 -9.74
CA PHE A 225 -10.25 -5.32 -10.71
C PHE A 225 -10.93 -5.12 -12.06
N LEU A 226 -12.26 -5.22 -12.13
CA LEU A 226 -12.96 -5.17 -13.43
C LEU A 226 -12.99 -3.78 -14.07
N LYS A 227 -12.82 -2.73 -13.25
CA LYS A 227 -12.66 -1.34 -13.74
C LYS A 227 -11.36 -1.17 -14.52
N ASN A 228 -10.25 -1.73 -14.02
CA ASN A 228 -8.93 -1.64 -14.65
C ASN A 228 -8.63 -2.80 -15.60
N HIS A 229 -9.33 -3.94 -15.43
CA HIS A 229 -9.22 -5.16 -16.22
C HIS A 229 -10.61 -5.55 -16.75
N PRO A 230 -11.11 -4.90 -17.81
CA PRO A 230 -12.42 -5.22 -18.35
C PRO A 230 -12.48 -6.68 -18.80
N LEU A 231 -13.56 -7.39 -18.44
CA LEU A 231 -13.70 -8.81 -18.75
C LEU A 231 -13.63 -9.11 -20.25
N LYS A 232 -13.98 -8.15 -21.12
CA LYS A 232 -13.87 -8.30 -22.58
C LYS A 232 -12.42 -8.42 -23.07
N ASP A 233 -11.46 -7.91 -22.32
CA ASP A 233 -10.06 -7.84 -22.72
C ASP A 233 -9.20 -8.90 -21.99
N PHE A 234 -9.61 -9.30 -20.78
CA PHE A 234 -8.86 -10.25 -19.94
C PHE A 234 -9.61 -11.56 -19.64
N GLY A 235 -10.94 -11.60 -19.69
CA GLY A 235 -11.70 -12.76 -19.25
C GLY A 235 -11.53 -13.05 -17.74
N CYS A 236 -12.03 -14.20 -17.29
CA CYS A 236 -11.91 -14.65 -15.90
C CYS A 236 -10.68 -15.54 -15.70
N THR A 237 -10.41 -16.43 -16.67
CA THR A 237 -9.35 -17.45 -16.59
C THR A 237 -7.92 -16.89 -16.61
N VAL A 238 -7.71 -15.63 -17.02
CA VAL A 238 -6.40 -14.99 -16.91
C VAL A 238 -6.02 -14.74 -15.45
N CYS A 239 -6.99 -14.34 -14.63
CA CYS A 239 -6.76 -14.10 -13.19
C CYS A 239 -6.98 -15.37 -12.38
N HIS A 240 -8.03 -16.14 -12.69
CA HIS A 240 -8.46 -17.27 -11.89
C HIS A 240 -7.99 -18.64 -12.40
N GLU A 241 -7.36 -18.78 -13.56
CA GLU A 241 -7.11 -20.09 -14.19
C GLU A 241 -8.40 -20.92 -14.37
N GLY A 242 -8.29 -22.25 -14.33
CA GLY A 242 -9.37 -23.17 -14.64
C GLY A 242 -9.49 -23.48 -16.13
N GLN A 243 -10.53 -24.23 -16.49
CA GLN A 243 -10.76 -24.70 -17.86
C GLN A 243 -11.83 -23.83 -18.54
N GLY A 244 -11.42 -22.66 -19.04
CA GLY A 244 -12.35 -21.67 -19.62
C GLY A 244 -13.21 -22.15 -20.80
N ARG A 245 -12.84 -23.26 -21.44
CA ARG A 245 -13.64 -23.89 -22.51
C ARG A 245 -14.75 -24.81 -22.00
N ALA A 246 -14.62 -25.35 -20.79
CA ALA A 246 -15.55 -26.34 -20.27
C ALA A 246 -16.84 -25.67 -19.73
N THR A 247 -17.98 -26.23 -20.09
CA THR A 247 -19.31 -25.73 -19.68
C THR A 247 -20.25 -26.85 -19.22
N THR A 248 -19.73 -28.07 -19.07
CA THR A 248 -20.52 -29.28 -18.80
C THR A 248 -20.78 -29.49 -17.30
N SER A 249 -19.83 -29.11 -16.44
CA SER A 249 -19.96 -29.16 -14.98
C SER A 249 -19.05 -28.11 -14.33
N ALA A 250 -19.33 -27.74 -13.08
CA ALA A 250 -18.48 -26.83 -12.31
C ALA A 250 -17.08 -27.43 -12.10
N GLU A 251 -17.00 -28.71 -11.74
CA GLU A 251 -15.74 -29.46 -11.57
C GLU A 251 -14.83 -29.35 -12.79
N LYS A 252 -15.35 -29.62 -13.99
CA LYS A 252 -14.59 -29.49 -15.25
C LYS A 252 -14.22 -28.04 -15.54
N ALA A 253 -15.17 -27.10 -15.43
CA ALA A 253 -14.90 -25.68 -15.68
C ALA A 253 -13.85 -25.08 -14.74
N HIS A 254 -13.85 -25.50 -13.48
CA HIS A 254 -12.89 -25.08 -12.47
C HIS A 254 -11.57 -25.86 -12.58
N GLY A 255 -11.45 -26.85 -13.47
CA GLY A 255 -10.21 -27.58 -13.70
C GLY A 255 -9.87 -28.61 -12.61
N ASN A 256 -10.84 -29.03 -11.79
CA ASN A 256 -10.65 -30.06 -10.76
C ASN A 256 -10.76 -31.45 -11.39
N VAL A 257 -9.92 -31.75 -12.38
CA VAL A 257 -9.89 -33.03 -13.08
C VAL A 257 -8.46 -33.53 -13.22
N HIS A 258 -8.30 -34.85 -13.19
CA HIS A 258 -6.99 -35.51 -13.04
C HIS A 258 -5.89 -35.06 -14.01
N TYR A 259 -6.24 -34.65 -15.24
CA TYR A 259 -5.28 -34.25 -16.29
C TYR A 259 -5.19 -32.74 -16.55
N TRP A 260 -5.86 -31.91 -15.74
CA TRP A 260 -5.82 -30.47 -15.93
C TRP A 260 -4.80 -29.83 -14.98
N LEU A 261 -3.76 -29.22 -15.55
CA LEU A 261 -2.60 -28.72 -14.80
C LEU A 261 -2.86 -27.40 -14.05
N HIS A 262 -3.93 -26.67 -14.40
CA HIS A 262 -4.19 -25.32 -13.86
C HIS A 262 -5.62 -25.22 -13.34
N PRO A 263 -5.94 -25.87 -12.20
CA PRO A 263 -7.22 -25.69 -11.54
C PRO A 263 -7.42 -24.21 -11.16
N MET A 264 -8.67 -23.85 -10.91
CA MET A 264 -9.05 -22.48 -10.65
C MET A 264 -8.48 -22.01 -9.31
N LEU A 265 -7.77 -20.88 -9.33
CA LEU A 265 -7.27 -20.19 -8.15
C LEU A 265 -8.44 -19.50 -7.42
N LEU A 266 -8.65 -19.91 -6.18
CA LEU A 266 -9.73 -19.42 -5.31
C LEU A 266 -9.22 -18.35 -4.35
N GLY A 267 -10.09 -17.40 -3.99
CA GLY A 267 -9.80 -16.41 -2.96
C GLY A 267 -8.52 -15.62 -3.24
N GLY A 268 -7.66 -15.52 -2.22
CA GLY A 268 -6.38 -14.81 -2.28
C GLY A 268 -5.41 -15.36 -3.33
N LEU A 269 -5.44 -16.67 -3.61
CA LEU A 269 -4.52 -17.29 -4.58
C LEU A 269 -4.68 -16.75 -6.00
N SER A 270 -5.83 -16.15 -6.34
CA SER A 270 -6.00 -15.48 -7.64
C SER A 270 -4.99 -14.35 -7.89
N GLN A 271 -4.41 -13.80 -6.81
CA GLN A 271 -3.36 -12.78 -6.89
C GLN A 271 -2.04 -13.33 -7.47
N ALA A 272 -1.84 -14.65 -7.50
CA ALA A 272 -0.65 -15.27 -8.08
C ALA A 272 -0.45 -14.91 -9.56
N ASN A 273 -1.52 -14.55 -10.27
CA ASN A 273 -1.42 -14.16 -11.67
C ASN A 273 -1.12 -12.66 -11.88
N CYS A 274 -1.10 -11.83 -10.83
CA CYS A 274 -0.83 -10.39 -10.95
C CYS A 274 0.58 -10.12 -11.51
N ILE A 275 1.60 -10.85 -11.04
CA ILE A 275 3.00 -10.65 -11.43
C ILE A 275 3.26 -10.99 -12.91
N LYS A 276 2.34 -11.69 -13.59
CA LYS A 276 2.50 -12.01 -15.01
C LYS A 276 2.40 -10.77 -15.90
N CYS A 277 1.59 -9.79 -15.48
CA CYS A 277 1.40 -8.52 -16.19
C CYS A 277 2.09 -7.36 -15.48
N HIS A 278 2.21 -7.40 -14.16
CA HIS A 278 2.76 -6.29 -13.37
C HIS A 278 4.20 -6.58 -12.97
N GLU A 279 5.14 -5.74 -13.43
CA GLU A 279 6.57 -5.84 -13.08
C GLU A 279 6.81 -5.77 -11.57
N ARG A 280 5.99 -4.97 -10.86
CA ARG A 280 6.01 -4.87 -9.40
C ARG A 280 4.60 -4.96 -8.85
N VAL A 281 4.46 -5.74 -7.78
CA VAL A 281 3.20 -5.91 -7.02
C VAL A 281 3.23 -5.24 -5.65
N ASP A 282 4.35 -4.65 -5.27
CA ASP A 282 4.47 -3.84 -4.06
C ASP A 282 3.46 -2.68 -4.12
N ASP A 283 2.68 -2.50 -3.05
CA ASP A 283 1.65 -1.46 -2.93
C ASP A 283 0.54 -1.50 -4.01
N LEU A 284 0.45 -2.56 -4.83
CA LEU A 284 -0.59 -2.71 -5.85
C LEU A 284 -1.94 -3.09 -5.19
N PRO A 285 -3.01 -2.28 -5.36
CA PRO A 285 -4.29 -2.56 -4.73
C PRO A 285 -4.86 -3.92 -5.15
N GLY A 286 -5.12 -4.78 -4.15
CA GLY A 286 -5.64 -6.12 -4.38
C GLY A 286 -4.59 -7.21 -4.68
N ALA A 287 -3.30 -6.88 -4.57
CA ALA A 287 -2.18 -7.81 -4.73
C ALA A 287 -1.34 -7.97 -3.43
N SER A 288 -1.92 -7.68 -2.27
CA SER A 288 -1.21 -7.69 -0.99
C SER A 288 -0.65 -9.07 -0.62
N LEU A 289 -1.37 -10.14 -0.93
CA LEU A 289 -0.98 -11.51 -0.58
C LEU A 289 0.22 -11.96 -1.42
N ILE A 290 0.21 -11.68 -2.72
CA ILE A 290 1.34 -12.04 -3.61
C ILE A 290 2.58 -11.20 -3.29
N ALA A 291 2.41 -9.91 -2.98
CA ALA A 291 3.51 -9.05 -2.54
C ALA A 291 4.11 -9.55 -1.21
N GLU A 292 3.28 -9.95 -0.26
CA GLU A 292 3.72 -10.56 0.99
C GLU A 292 4.45 -11.89 0.76
N GLY A 293 3.93 -12.75 -0.13
CA GLY A 293 4.55 -14.01 -0.49
C GLY A 293 5.94 -13.85 -1.11
N PHE A 294 6.10 -12.92 -2.05
CA PHE A 294 7.40 -12.58 -2.64
C PHE A 294 8.39 -12.09 -1.57
N ARG A 295 7.96 -11.18 -0.70
CA ARG A 295 8.76 -10.64 0.40
C ARG A 295 9.21 -11.72 1.38
N LEU A 296 8.29 -12.62 1.76
CA LEU A 296 8.59 -13.76 2.63
C LEU A 296 9.63 -14.68 1.99
N PHE A 297 9.42 -15.04 0.73
CA PHE A 297 10.31 -15.94 -0.01
C PHE A 297 11.71 -15.36 -0.20
N ALA A 298 11.81 -14.12 -0.68
CA ALA A 298 13.07 -13.50 -1.08
C ALA A 298 13.86 -12.89 0.09
N VAL A 299 13.17 -12.34 1.11
CA VAL A 299 13.82 -11.46 2.11
C VAL A 299 13.63 -11.92 3.56
N GLU A 300 12.49 -12.52 3.92
CA GLU A 300 12.23 -12.82 5.34
C GLU A 300 12.59 -14.24 5.76
N ARG A 301 12.25 -15.23 4.92
CA ARG A 301 12.54 -16.65 5.13
C ARG A 301 13.78 -17.11 4.37
N GLY A 302 14.28 -16.31 3.42
CA GLY A 302 15.53 -16.57 2.71
C GLY A 302 15.49 -17.83 1.84
N CYS A 303 14.32 -18.19 1.31
CA CYS A 303 14.15 -19.37 0.46
C CYS A 303 15.07 -19.29 -0.78
N ILE A 304 15.27 -18.08 -1.32
CA ILE A 304 16.17 -17.79 -2.45
C ILE A 304 17.66 -18.05 -2.13
N GLY A 305 18.02 -18.22 -0.86
CA GLY A 305 19.37 -18.63 -0.45
C GLY A 305 19.69 -20.07 -0.83
N CYS A 306 18.67 -20.93 -0.85
CA CYS A 306 18.79 -22.33 -1.27
C CYS A 306 18.15 -22.61 -2.63
N HIS A 307 17.10 -21.89 -3.01
CA HIS A 307 16.40 -22.09 -4.28
C HIS A 307 16.78 -21.03 -5.31
N ASP A 308 16.90 -21.42 -6.57
CA ASP A 308 17.04 -20.50 -7.70
C ASP A 308 15.66 -20.13 -8.25
N VAL A 309 15.48 -18.85 -8.58
CA VAL A 309 14.32 -18.30 -9.28
C VAL A 309 14.84 -17.19 -10.20
N GLU A 310 14.57 -17.30 -11.50
CA GLU A 310 14.98 -16.33 -12.50
C GLU A 310 14.38 -14.94 -12.20
N GLY A 311 15.20 -13.90 -12.33
CA GLY A 311 14.79 -12.52 -12.06
C GLY A 311 14.71 -12.14 -10.57
N VAL A 312 15.03 -13.06 -9.65
CA VAL A 312 15.06 -12.78 -8.20
C VAL A 312 16.47 -12.92 -7.66
N ASP A 313 17.07 -11.79 -7.29
CA ASP A 313 18.41 -11.77 -6.72
C ASP A 313 18.49 -12.44 -5.35
N THR A 314 19.58 -13.16 -5.10
CA THR A 314 19.83 -13.77 -3.80
C THR A 314 20.26 -12.71 -2.78
N VAL A 315 19.50 -12.60 -1.71
CA VAL A 315 19.83 -11.78 -0.54
C VAL A 315 20.26 -12.67 0.61
N LYS A 316 21.47 -12.42 1.15
CA LYS A 316 21.92 -13.11 2.37
C LYS A 316 21.25 -12.49 3.59
N ILE A 317 20.31 -13.23 4.16
CA ILE A 317 19.49 -12.75 5.30
C ILE A 317 20.14 -13.04 6.66
N GLY A 318 21.09 -13.97 6.71
CA GLY A 318 21.76 -14.40 7.93
C GLY A 318 22.99 -13.55 8.24
N PRO A 319 23.33 -13.33 9.53
CA PRO A 319 24.54 -12.63 9.90
C PRO A 319 25.80 -13.37 9.40
N PRO A 320 26.93 -12.68 9.19
CA PRO A 320 28.18 -13.33 8.85
C PRO A 320 28.63 -14.23 10.02
N LEU A 321 29.03 -15.47 9.69
CA LEU A 321 29.47 -16.47 10.66
C LEU A 321 30.99 -16.62 10.73
N THR A 322 31.74 -15.97 9.84
CA THR A 322 33.21 -16.04 9.77
C THR A 322 33.91 -15.77 11.11
N PHE A 323 33.34 -14.92 11.97
CA PHE A 323 33.90 -14.58 13.28
C PHE A 323 32.90 -14.82 14.41
N VAL A 324 31.97 -15.76 14.24
CA VAL A 324 30.89 -15.99 15.21
C VAL A 324 31.41 -16.45 16.57
N GLY A 325 32.53 -17.18 16.61
CA GLY A 325 33.18 -17.61 17.86
C GLY A 325 33.72 -16.46 18.69
N ASN A 326 33.99 -15.28 18.10
CA ASN A 326 34.34 -14.07 18.85
C ASN A 326 33.12 -13.32 19.40
N LYS A 327 31.92 -13.67 18.91
CA LYS A 327 30.68 -12.97 19.21
C LYS A 327 29.88 -13.68 20.29
N VAL A 328 29.71 -15.00 20.19
CA VAL A 328 28.83 -15.79 21.07
C VAL A 328 29.58 -16.92 21.75
N SER A 329 29.08 -17.38 22.91
CA SER A 329 29.64 -18.54 23.60
C SER A 329 29.38 -19.84 22.83
N TYR A 330 30.25 -20.83 23.03
CA TYR A 330 30.11 -22.14 22.41
C TYR A 330 28.82 -22.87 22.84
N LYS A 331 28.47 -22.78 24.14
CA LYS A 331 27.22 -23.33 24.69
C LYS A 331 26.01 -22.72 23.99
N TRP A 332 25.99 -21.38 23.85
CA TRP A 332 24.94 -20.68 23.13
C TRP A 332 24.87 -21.10 21.66
N LEU A 333 26.01 -21.25 20.98
CA LEU A 333 26.05 -21.65 19.56
C LEU A 333 25.43 -23.03 19.34
N LYS A 334 25.76 -24.02 20.18
CA LYS A 334 25.14 -25.36 20.11
C LYS A 334 23.63 -25.31 20.35
N ALA A 335 23.20 -24.57 21.37
CA ALA A 335 21.79 -24.47 21.72
C ALA A 335 20.98 -23.79 20.59
N TRP A 336 21.53 -22.72 20.01
CA TRP A 336 20.96 -22.05 18.83
C TRP A 336 20.84 -22.96 17.61
N LEU A 337 21.85 -23.81 17.33
CA LEU A 337 21.80 -24.77 16.22
C LEU A 337 20.76 -25.88 16.43
N LYS A 338 20.46 -26.23 17.69
CA LYS A 338 19.50 -27.27 18.06
C LYS A 338 18.05 -26.82 17.85
N ASP A 339 17.69 -25.68 18.41
CA ASP A 339 16.37 -25.10 18.21
C ASP A 339 16.40 -23.56 18.36
N PRO A 340 16.54 -22.81 17.26
CA PRO A 340 16.52 -21.34 17.31
C PRO A 340 15.26 -20.77 17.97
N ARG A 341 14.10 -21.43 17.83
CA ARG A 341 12.82 -20.91 18.36
C ARG A 341 12.66 -21.11 19.86
N ALA A 342 13.30 -22.12 20.43
CA ALA A 342 13.35 -22.28 21.88
C ALA A 342 14.09 -21.12 22.56
N HIS A 343 15.02 -20.46 21.83
CA HIS A 343 15.75 -19.29 22.33
C HIS A 343 15.08 -17.95 22.01
N ASP A 344 14.46 -17.85 20.84
CA ASP A 344 13.74 -16.66 20.39
C ASP A 344 12.53 -17.09 19.56
N GLU A 345 11.32 -16.90 20.08
CA GLU A 345 10.07 -17.26 19.41
C GLU A 345 9.96 -16.67 17.99
N LYS A 346 10.62 -15.52 17.75
CA LYS A 346 10.65 -14.80 16.47
C LYS A 346 11.87 -15.15 15.61
N ALA A 347 12.65 -16.18 15.98
CA ALA A 347 13.82 -16.61 15.22
C ALA A 347 13.48 -16.90 13.75
N ARG A 348 14.23 -16.27 12.85
CA ARG A 348 14.11 -16.47 11.39
C ARG A 348 14.89 -17.68 10.88
N MET A 349 15.96 -18.06 11.58
CA MET A 349 16.73 -19.26 11.24
C MET A 349 15.83 -20.49 11.43
N PRO A 350 15.60 -21.29 10.37
CA PRO A 350 14.74 -22.46 10.47
C PRO A 350 15.43 -23.57 11.26
N ASN A 351 14.65 -24.53 11.75
CA ASN A 351 15.21 -25.70 12.42
C ASN A 351 15.72 -26.70 11.37
N PHE A 352 17.04 -26.91 11.33
CA PHE A 352 17.69 -27.83 10.40
C PHE A 352 17.62 -29.30 10.84
N LEU A 353 16.96 -29.60 11.97
CA LEU A 353 16.74 -30.95 12.50
C LEU A 353 18.06 -31.74 12.52
N LEU A 354 19.08 -31.10 13.10
CA LEU A 354 20.43 -31.62 13.21
C LEU A 354 20.53 -32.60 14.38
N SER A 355 21.32 -33.65 14.24
CA SER A 355 21.69 -34.50 15.38
C SER A 355 22.67 -33.78 16.32
N ASP A 356 22.79 -34.25 17.57
CA ASP A 356 23.75 -33.67 18.51
C ASP A 356 25.20 -33.76 17.99
N GLU A 357 25.57 -34.84 17.28
CA GLU A 357 26.89 -34.95 16.62
C GLU A 357 27.05 -33.93 15.48
N GLU A 358 26.03 -33.74 14.64
CA GLU A 358 26.07 -32.73 13.56
C GLU A 358 26.24 -31.32 14.13
N ILE A 359 25.53 -30.99 15.21
CA ILE A 359 25.61 -29.71 15.92
C ILE A 359 27.03 -29.46 16.42
N GLU A 360 27.65 -30.45 17.07
CA GLU A 360 29.02 -30.34 17.58
C GLU A 360 30.04 -30.09 16.48
N ASN A 361 29.98 -30.90 15.42
CA ASN A 361 30.87 -30.75 14.27
C ASN A 361 30.74 -29.35 13.64
N ILE A 362 29.51 -28.85 13.44
CA ILE A 362 29.26 -27.51 12.89
C ILE A 362 29.78 -26.42 13.84
N ALA A 363 29.53 -26.54 15.14
CA ALA A 363 29.97 -25.56 16.13
C ALA A 363 31.51 -25.46 16.18
N ASP A 364 32.21 -26.61 16.21
CA ASP A 364 33.68 -26.68 16.16
C ASP A 364 34.23 -26.03 14.87
N PHE A 365 33.60 -26.27 13.72
CA PHE A 365 33.98 -25.61 12.47
C PHE A 365 33.82 -24.10 12.56
N LEU A 366 32.67 -23.60 13.00
CA LEU A 366 32.39 -22.17 13.09
C LEU A 366 33.31 -21.45 14.08
N GLU A 367 33.64 -22.10 15.19
CA GLU A 367 34.62 -21.58 16.16
C GLU A 367 36.02 -21.53 15.56
N SER A 368 36.40 -22.53 14.75
CA SER A 368 37.72 -22.59 14.09
C SER A 368 37.97 -21.45 13.09
N LEU A 369 36.92 -20.79 12.60
CA LEU A 369 37.02 -19.62 11.71
C LEU A 369 37.45 -18.34 12.46
N SER A 370 37.28 -18.32 13.79
CA SER A 370 37.61 -17.19 14.65
C SER A 370 39.10 -17.23 15.04
N ARG A 371 39.78 -16.07 15.11
CA ARG A 371 41.24 -16.03 15.32
C ARG A 371 41.66 -16.64 16.68
N LYS A 372 42.87 -17.19 16.67
CA LYS A 372 43.40 -18.26 17.53
C LYS A 372 43.49 -18.02 19.05
N GLU A 373 43.25 -16.83 19.58
CA GLU A 373 43.36 -16.57 21.02
C GLU A 373 42.46 -15.40 21.44
N LEU A 374 41.31 -15.68 22.02
CA LEU A 374 40.63 -14.77 22.94
C LEU A 374 39.76 -15.61 23.87
N GLY A 375 40.10 -15.63 25.15
CA GLY A 375 39.17 -16.09 26.17
C GLY A 375 37.95 -15.17 26.12
N LEU A 376 36.78 -15.73 25.78
CA LEU A 376 35.56 -14.96 25.75
C LEU A 376 35.19 -14.57 27.19
N MET A 377 35.12 -13.27 27.47
CA MET A 377 34.52 -12.75 28.70
C MET A 377 33.03 -12.55 28.43
N MET A 378 32.16 -13.22 29.21
CA MET A 378 30.73 -12.93 29.20
C MET A 378 30.52 -11.45 29.52
N ALA A 379 29.52 -10.81 28.88
CA ALA A 379 29.27 -9.40 29.11
C ALA A 379 28.47 -9.11 30.38
N ALA A 380 27.89 -10.10 31.05
CA ALA A 380 27.20 -9.91 32.31
C ALA A 380 28.16 -9.32 33.36
N ASP A 381 27.78 -8.15 33.89
CA ASP A 381 28.51 -7.44 34.94
C ASP A 381 27.53 -6.57 35.72
N PRO A 382 26.97 -7.08 36.82
CA PRO A 382 25.95 -6.36 37.58
C PRO A 382 26.52 -5.22 38.44
N ASP A 383 27.82 -5.21 38.72
CA ASP A 383 28.48 -4.28 39.64
C ASP A 383 29.05 -3.04 38.94
N VAL A 384 28.24 -2.40 38.09
CA VAL A 384 28.62 -1.18 37.36
C VAL A 384 28.42 0.06 38.25
N ASP A 385 29.38 0.99 38.23
CA ASP A 385 29.27 2.29 38.91
C ASP A 385 28.01 3.07 38.48
N GLU A 386 27.25 3.59 39.46
CA GLU A 386 25.95 4.24 39.26
C GLU A 386 26.03 5.41 38.27
N VAL A 387 27.12 6.20 38.29
CA VAL A 387 27.28 7.36 37.41
C VAL A 387 27.51 6.90 35.96
N ILE A 388 28.24 5.81 35.76
CA ILE A 388 28.43 5.17 34.45
C ILE A 388 27.10 4.57 33.96
N TYR A 389 26.39 3.85 34.83
CA TYR A 389 25.10 3.23 34.52
C TYR A 389 24.07 4.28 34.04
N GLN A 390 23.90 5.39 34.79
CA GLN A 390 22.94 6.44 34.42
C GLN A 390 23.31 7.14 33.11
N ARG A 391 24.60 7.38 32.85
CA ARG A 391 25.06 7.94 31.56
C ARG A 391 24.76 7.01 30.40
N GLY A 392 25.07 5.72 30.54
CA GLY A 392 24.75 4.70 29.53
C GLY A 392 23.25 4.58 29.28
N ARG A 393 22.44 4.60 30.35
CA ARG A 393 20.97 4.57 30.28
C ARG A 393 20.41 5.80 29.54
N SER A 394 20.90 7.00 29.84
CA SER A 394 20.51 8.23 29.14
C SER A 394 20.89 8.17 27.66
N LEU A 395 22.07 7.65 27.33
CA LEU A 395 22.50 7.48 25.95
C LEU A 395 21.65 6.45 25.19
N TYR A 396 21.34 5.31 25.79
CA TYR A 396 20.45 4.29 25.21
C TYR A 396 19.07 4.87 24.90
N ASN A 397 18.51 5.66 25.82
CA ASN A 397 17.18 6.25 25.67
C ASN A 397 17.15 7.38 24.65
N SER A 398 18.15 8.27 24.63
CA SER A 398 18.25 9.39 23.68
C SER A 398 18.60 8.94 22.26
N SER A 399 19.33 7.84 22.12
CA SER A 399 19.62 7.18 20.83
C SER A 399 18.46 6.31 20.34
N ARG A 400 17.40 6.19 21.15
CA ARG A 400 16.14 5.53 20.80
C ARG A 400 16.32 4.08 20.31
N CYS A 401 17.22 3.32 20.93
CA CYS A 401 17.53 1.93 20.57
C CYS A 401 16.26 1.04 20.47
N VAL A 402 15.27 1.30 21.33
CA VAL A 402 13.99 0.56 21.42
C VAL A 402 13.10 0.70 20.17
N ILE A 403 13.33 1.72 19.33
CA ILE A 403 12.60 1.87 18.05
C ILE A 403 12.82 0.65 17.15
N CYS A 404 14.04 0.10 17.14
CA CYS A 404 14.40 -1.07 16.35
C CYS A 404 14.52 -2.32 17.22
N HIS A 405 15.19 -2.21 18.36
CA HIS A 405 15.46 -3.35 19.23
C HIS A 405 14.32 -3.56 20.23
N PRO A 406 13.57 -4.68 20.17
CA PRO A 406 12.61 -4.98 21.21
C PRO A 406 13.32 -5.29 22.55
N ARG A 407 12.55 -5.13 23.63
CA ARG A 407 12.85 -5.62 24.97
C ARG A 407 11.63 -6.37 25.47
N GLU A 408 11.79 -7.65 25.82
CA GLU A 408 10.70 -8.51 26.29
C GLU A 408 9.52 -8.50 25.30
N GLY A 409 9.83 -8.49 24.01
CA GLY A 409 8.82 -8.41 22.94
C GLY A 409 8.15 -7.04 22.74
N LYS A 410 8.47 -6.01 23.54
CA LYS A 410 7.99 -4.62 23.39
C LYS A 410 9.02 -3.74 22.68
N GLY A 411 8.59 -2.92 21.74
CA GLY A 411 9.49 -2.12 20.88
C GLY A 411 9.60 -2.70 19.47
N GLY A 412 10.69 -2.41 18.76
CA GLY A 412 10.91 -2.93 17.40
C GLY A 412 9.85 -2.50 16.38
N ALA A 413 9.47 -1.23 16.44
CA ALA A 413 8.39 -0.68 15.64
C ALA A 413 8.74 -0.54 14.14
N VAL A 414 10.02 -0.61 13.76
CA VAL A 414 10.49 -0.64 12.36
C VAL A 414 10.41 -2.06 11.81
N LYS A 415 9.20 -2.51 11.44
CA LYS A 415 8.94 -3.90 10.98
C LYS A 415 9.78 -4.35 9.78
N SER A 416 10.20 -3.41 8.92
CA SER A 416 11.04 -3.68 7.75
C SER A 416 12.48 -4.06 8.10
N VAL A 417 12.89 -3.87 9.36
CA VAL A 417 14.23 -4.20 9.85
C VAL A 417 14.11 -5.13 11.05
N TYR A 418 14.75 -6.30 10.93
CA TYR A 418 14.83 -7.25 12.03
C TYR A 418 16.04 -6.92 12.90
N ALA A 419 15.80 -6.14 13.94
CA ALA A 419 16.77 -5.90 15.00
C ALA A 419 16.54 -6.92 16.13
N PRO A 420 17.62 -7.54 16.66
CA PRO A 420 17.52 -8.55 17.71
C PRO A 420 16.96 -7.96 19.00
N ASP A 421 16.21 -8.77 19.75
CA ASP A 421 15.83 -8.45 21.13
C ASP A 421 17.09 -8.31 21.99
N LEU A 422 17.17 -7.22 22.74
CA LEU A 422 18.35 -6.90 23.56
C LEU A 422 18.22 -7.37 25.00
N THR A 423 17.06 -7.85 25.46
CA THR A 423 16.81 -8.19 26.88
C THR A 423 17.86 -9.12 27.46
N LYS A 424 18.37 -10.07 26.68
CA LYS A 424 19.32 -11.11 27.14
C LYS A 424 20.68 -11.01 26.45
N VAL A 425 21.06 -9.80 26.01
CA VAL A 425 22.26 -9.64 25.17
C VAL A 425 23.57 -9.83 25.95
N ALA A 426 23.59 -9.55 27.26
CA ALA A 426 24.81 -9.58 28.07
C ALA A 426 25.36 -11.01 28.31
N ILE A 427 24.47 -12.01 28.36
CA ILE A 427 24.86 -13.42 28.48
C ILE A 427 25.28 -14.04 27.12
N LYS A 428 24.85 -13.42 26.02
CA LYS A 428 25.03 -13.94 24.66
C LYS A 428 26.28 -13.40 23.97
N ILE A 429 26.65 -12.15 24.24
CA ILE A 429 27.62 -11.40 23.45
C ILE A 429 28.80 -10.93 24.34
N SER A 430 30.03 -10.90 23.80
CA SER A 430 31.18 -10.35 24.54
C SER A 430 31.16 -8.81 24.59
N LYS A 431 31.63 -8.21 25.70
CA LYS A 431 31.69 -6.73 25.87
C LYS A 431 32.50 -6.08 24.74
N ASP A 432 33.64 -6.66 24.42
CA ASP A 432 34.53 -6.25 23.34
C ASP A 432 33.84 -6.23 21.96
N TRP A 433 33.05 -7.27 21.66
CA TRP A 433 32.32 -7.31 20.40
C TRP A 433 31.23 -6.24 20.39
N LEU A 434 30.50 -6.07 21.49
CA LEU A 434 29.44 -5.06 21.59
C LEU A 434 29.99 -3.65 21.40
N ALA A 435 31.13 -3.33 22.03
CA ALA A 435 31.81 -2.05 21.86
C ALA A 435 32.20 -1.79 20.40
N ARG A 436 32.83 -2.77 19.73
CA ARG A 436 33.21 -2.65 18.30
C ARG A 436 32.00 -2.55 17.38
N TRP A 437 30.95 -3.32 17.64
CA TRP A 437 29.71 -3.31 16.87
C TRP A 437 29.01 -1.95 16.97
N VAL A 438 28.88 -1.39 18.17
CA VAL A 438 28.30 -0.06 18.39
C VAL A 438 29.17 1.03 17.76
N LYS A 439 30.50 0.89 17.82
CA LYS A 439 31.44 1.86 17.22
C LYS A 439 31.25 1.99 15.73
N ASN A 440 31.27 0.88 14.99
CA ASN A 440 31.05 0.89 13.55
C ASN A 440 30.46 -0.45 13.06
N PRO A 441 29.12 -0.58 12.98
CA PRO A 441 28.47 -1.82 12.57
C PRO A 441 28.90 -2.30 11.18
N ARG A 442 29.26 -1.38 10.28
CA ARG A 442 29.59 -1.66 8.87
C ARG A 442 30.96 -2.30 8.68
N GLU A 443 31.89 -2.11 9.62
CA GLU A 443 33.17 -2.83 9.62
C GLU A 443 32.97 -4.34 9.78
N TYR A 444 31.97 -4.73 10.58
CA TYR A 444 31.64 -6.15 10.77
C TYR A 444 30.66 -6.67 9.72
N HIS A 445 29.62 -5.90 9.38
CA HIS A 445 28.61 -6.27 8.40
C HIS A 445 28.32 -5.11 7.44
N PRO A 446 28.95 -5.08 6.24
CA PRO A 446 28.88 -3.96 5.31
C PRO A 446 27.46 -3.53 4.91
N GLU A 447 26.52 -4.48 4.87
CA GLU A 447 25.12 -4.26 4.47
C GLU A 447 24.14 -4.22 5.67
N THR A 448 24.66 -3.98 6.87
CA THR A 448 23.84 -3.84 8.08
C THR A 448 22.83 -2.70 7.97
N LYS A 449 21.63 -2.96 8.51
CA LYS A 449 20.57 -1.95 8.66
C LYS A 449 20.70 -1.13 9.94
N MET A 450 21.60 -1.52 10.85
CA MET A 450 21.92 -0.69 12.02
C MET A 450 22.64 0.58 11.56
N PRO A 451 22.11 1.78 11.89
CA PRO A 451 22.79 3.04 11.61
C PRO A 451 24.11 3.16 12.37
N HIS A 452 25.05 3.91 11.81
CA HIS A 452 26.25 4.33 12.52
C HIS A 452 25.95 5.59 13.34
N PHE A 453 25.89 5.46 14.68
CA PHE A 453 25.55 6.55 15.61
C PHE A 453 26.72 7.49 15.95
N ARG A 454 27.95 7.07 15.63
CA ARG A 454 29.18 7.87 15.78
C ARG A 454 29.39 8.37 17.22
N PHE A 455 29.19 7.48 18.17
CA PHE A 455 29.48 7.74 19.58
C PHE A 455 30.98 7.89 19.80
N THR A 456 31.34 8.70 20.80
CA THR A 456 32.71 8.78 21.32
C THR A 456 33.09 7.48 22.06
N ASP A 457 34.38 7.21 22.23
CA ASP A 457 34.82 6.01 22.95
C ASP A 457 34.26 5.96 24.39
N LYS A 458 34.16 7.13 25.06
CA LYS A 458 33.57 7.24 26.40
C LYS A 458 32.07 6.92 26.43
N GLU A 459 31.32 7.39 25.44
CA GLU A 459 29.90 7.07 25.29
C GLU A 459 29.67 5.58 25.01
N ILE A 460 30.56 4.94 24.24
CA ILE A 460 30.50 3.50 23.96
C ILE A 460 30.76 2.71 25.24
N GLU A 461 31.78 3.09 26.03
CA GLU A 461 32.05 2.46 27.33
C GLU A 461 30.85 2.54 28.27
N ASP A 462 30.27 3.74 28.44
CA ASP A 462 29.14 3.96 29.34
C ASP A 462 27.91 3.16 28.86
N LEU A 463 27.65 3.11 27.55
CA LEU A 463 26.57 2.32 26.96
C LEU A 463 26.76 0.81 27.15
N VAL A 464 27.97 0.29 26.88
CA VAL A 464 28.28 -1.13 27.02
C VAL A 464 28.19 -1.55 28.49
N ALA A 465 28.64 -0.70 29.42
CA ALA A 465 28.51 -0.95 30.86
C ALA A 465 27.04 -1.03 31.28
N TYR A 466 26.19 -0.08 30.87
CA TYR A 466 24.74 -0.16 31.09
C TYR A 466 24.11 -1.44 30.55
N MET A 467 24.42 -1.80 29.29
CA MET A 467 23.88 -3.02 28.66
C MET A 467 24.36 -4.30 29.35
N SER A 468 25.57 -4.27 29.91
CA SER A 468 26.20 -5.38 30.63
C SER A 468 25.55 -5.65 31.99
N ALA A 469 25.06 -4.61 32.67
CA ALA A 469 24.37 -4.70 33.95
C ALA A 469 22.87 -4.96 33.82
N GLU A 470 22.22 -4.33 32.84
CA GLU A 470 20.75 -4.33 32.72
C GLU A 470 20.22 -5.55 31.96
N PHE A 471 20.94 -6.04 30.93
CA PHE A 471 20.42 -7.01 29.97
C PHE A 471 20.93 -8.44 30.23
N ILE A 472 20.84 -8.82 31.50
CA ILE A 472 21.22 -10.11 32.06
C ILE A 472 20.00 -11.03 32.12
N ASP A 473 20.21 -12.32 31.86
CA ASP A 473 19.23 -13.37 32.12
C ASP A 473 19.61 -14.07 33.43
N TRP A 474 18.97 -13.68 34.53
CA TRP A 474 19.32 -14.17 35.87
C TRP A 474 19.08 -15.67 36.04
N ASP A 475 18.03 -16.19 35.41
CA ASP A 475 17.69 -17.63 35.43
C ASP A 475 18.84 -18.51 34.87
N VAL A 476 19.59 -18.01 33.88
CA VAL A 476 20.70 -18.73 33.24
C VAL A 476 22.02 -18.54 34.00
N LEU A 477 22.21 -17.41 34.68
CA LEU A 477 23.39 -17.20 35.52
C LEU A 477 23.36 -18.10 36.76
N GLU A 478 22.19 -18.30 37.39
CA GLU A 478 22.04 -19.17 38.56
C GLU A 478 22.31 -20.65 38.23
N GLU A 479 21.87 -21.14 37.06
CA GLU A 479 22.21 -22.50 36.59
C GLU A 479 23.70 -22.68 36.25
N GLU A 480 24.41 -21.61 35.87
CA GLU A 480 25.84 -21.65 35.48
C GLU A 480 26.80 -21.53 36.68
N GLU A 481 26.37 -20.91 37.78
CA GLU A 481 27.10 -20.87 39.05
C GLU A 481 27.13 -22.23 39.77
N GLU A 482 26.06 -23.05 39.64
CA GLU A 482 26.02 -24.39 40.24
C GLU A 482 26.93 -25.42 39.52
N GLU A 483 27.21 -25.25 38.22
CA GLU A 483 28.06 -26.16 37.44
C GLU A 483 29.54 -25.75 37.35
N SER A 484 29.94 -24.52 37.74
CA SER A 484 31.31 -24.05 37.56
C SER A 484 31.86 -23.20 38.71
N GLU A 485 32.77 -23.76 39.51
CA GLU A 485 33.45 -23.05 40.62
C GLU A 485 34.34 -21.86 40.18
N ASN A 486 34.54 -21.59 38.89
CA ASN A 486 35.34 -20.45 38.43
C ASN A 486 34.95 -19.99 37.03
N LEU A 487 34.16 -18.90 36.97
CA LEU A 487 33.77 -18.16 35.76
C LEU A 487 34.94 -17.37 35.11
N LYS A 488 36.13 -17.98 34.98
CA LYS A 488 37.32 -17.35 34.40
C LYS A 488 37.99 -18.26 33.37
N VAL A 489 37.59 -18.05 32.11
CA VAL A 489 38.28 -18.48 30.87
C VAL A 489 38.35 -19.99 30.65
N VAL A 490 37.40 -20.54 29.87
CA VAL A 490 37.52 -21.90 29.33
C VAL A 490 38.33 -21.85 28.02
N LYS A 491 39.62 -22.23 28.08
CA LYS A 491 40.41 -22.49 26.86
C LYS A 491 39.95 -23.80 26.22
N ARG A 492 39.04 -23.74 25.25
CA ARG A 492 38.58 -24.91 24.48
C ARG A 492 39.55 -25.20 23.33
N ARG A 493 39.98 -26.46 23.21
CA ARG A 493 40.76 -26.94 22.05
C ARG A 493 39.81 -27.57 21.04
N ILE A 494 39.74 -27.00 19.85
CA ILE A 494 38.89 -27.50 18.75
C ILE A 494 39.52 -28.75 18.14
N ASP A 495 38.73 -29.81 17.93
CA ASP A 495 39.16 -31.00 17.18
C ASP A 495 39.15 -30.72 15.66
N PRO A 496 40.31 -30.78 14.97
CA PRO A 496 40.36 -30.55 13.52
C PRO A 496 39.52 -31.56 12.70
N ALA A 497 39.37 -32.80 13.17
CA ALA A 497 38.59 -33.80 12.45
C ALA A 497 37.09 -33.49 12.53
N SER A 498 36.59 -33.13 13.71
CA SER A 498 35.25 -32.59 13.94
C SER A 498 34.99 -31.34 13.08
N ALA A 499 35.90 -30.38 13.07
CA ALA A 499 35.76 -29.16 12.26
C ALA A 499 35.67 -29.45 10.75
N GLU A 500 36.42 -30.43 10.22
CA GLU A 500 36.31 -30.81 8.81
C GLU A 500 34.98 -31.53 8.50
N LYS A 501 34.47 -32.36 9.42
CA LYS A 501 33.10 -32.91 9.30
C LYS A 501 32.06 -31.77 9.29
N GLY A 502 32.21 -30.80 10.18
CA GLY A 502 31.36 -29.62 10.29
C GLY A 502 31.34 -28.79 9.01
N ARG A 503 32.51 -28.57 8.41
CA ARG A 503 32.65 -27.90 7.11
C ARG A 503 31.84 -28.60 6.02
N LYS A 504 31.89 -29.94 5.95
CA LYS A 504 31.08 -30.71 4.98
C LYS A 504 29.58 -30.59 5.25
N LEU A 505 29.16 -30.60 6.52
CA LEU A 505 27.76 -30.40 6.88
C LEU A 505 27.26 -29.00 6.49
N VAL A 506 28.04 -27.94 6.78
CA VAL A 506 27.75 -26.57 6.34
C VAL A 506 27.57 -26.48 4.83
N LYS A 507 28.37 -27.23 4.05
CA LYS A 507 28.19 -27.36 2.60
C LYS A 507 26.87 -28.03 2.25
N ASN A 508 26.61 -29.20 2.83
CA ASN A 508 25.47 -30.04 2.45
C ASN A 508 24.12 -29.45 2.86
N TYR A 509 24.05 -28.73 3.98
CA TYR A 509 22.85 -28.02 4.42
C TYR A 509 22.69 -26.64 3.77
N GLY A 510 23.69 -26.17 3.01
CA GLY A 510 23.62 -24.90 2.29
C GLY A 510 23.61 -23.67 3.20
N CYS A 511 24.24 -23.72 4.38
CA CYS A 511 24.18 -22.61 5.35
C CYS A 511 24.74 -21.30 4.77
N PHE A 512 25.64 -21.39 3.81
CA PHE A 512 26.22 -20.26 3.08
C PHE A 512 25.24 -19.53 2.14
N GLY A 513 24.07 -20.13 1.85
CA GLY A 513 22.99 -19.48 1.09
C GLY A 513 22.39 -18.30 1.86
N CYS A 514 22.27 -18.45 3.19
CA CYS A 514 21.80 -17.38 4.08
C CYS A 514 22.95 -16.60 4.74
N HIS A 515 24.06 -17.26 5.04
CA HIS A 515 25.17 -16.68 5.82
C HIS A 515 26.41 -16.39 4.97
N HIS A 516 27.16 -15.34 5.33
CA HIS A 516 28.54 -15.20 4.87
C HIS A 516 29.47 -16.08 5.71
N ILE A 517 30.11 -17.06 5.08
CA ILE A 517 31.02 -18.01 5.72
C ILE A 517 32.30 -18.06 4.89
N LYS A 518 33.44 -17.82 5.53
CA LYS A 518 34.75 -17.85 4.87
C LYS A 518 35.01 -19.23 4.25
N GLY A 519 35.38 -19.25 2.97
CA GLY A 519 35.67 -20.47 2.21
C GLY A 519 34.47 -21.08 1.48
N PHE A 520 33.30 -20.43 1.53
CA PHE A 520 32.06 -20.85 0.86
C PHE A 520 31.54 -19.79 -0.13
N GLU A 521 32.34 -18.79 -0.47
CA GLU A 521 31.92 -17.65 -1.28
C GLU A 521 31.54 -18.02 -2.72
N LYS A 522 31.99 -19.18 -3.20
CA LYS A 522 31.78 -19.67 -4.58
C LYS A 522 30.89 -20.92 -4.65
N GLU A 523 30.33 -21.36 -3.52
CA GLU A 523 29.50 -22.57 -3.49
C GLU A 523 28.13 -22.28 -4.12
N SER A 524 27.60 -23.23 -4.89
CA SER A 524 26.29 -23.14 -5.52
C SER A 524 25.17 -23.46 -4.54
N LYS A 525 23.96 -23.00 -4.84
CA LYS A 525 22.79 -23.31 -4.02
C LYS A 525 22.51 -24.81 -4.00
N VAL A 526 21.88 -25.27 -2.91
CA VAL A 526 21.62 -26.69 -2.64
C VAL A 526 20.18 -27.12 -2.93
N GLY A 527 19.26 -26.17 -3.06
CA GLY A 527 17.85 -26.42 -3.35
C GLY A 527 17.61 -26.55 -4.85
N VAL A 528 16.43 -27.07 -5.18
CA VAL A 528 15.98 -27.18 -6.57
C VAL A 528 15.63 -25.79 -7.13
N GLU A 529 15.77 -25.67 -8.45
CA GLU A 529 15.26 -24.55 -9.25
C GLU A 529 13.73 -24.47 -9.14
N LEU A 530 13.17 -23.26 -8.98
CA LEU A 530 11.73 -23.02 -8.74
C LEU A 530 11.07 -22.05 -9.74
N THR A 531 11.76 -21.50 -10.74
CA THR A 531 11.26 -20.48 -11.69
C THR A 531 9.89 -20.83 -12.29
N VAL A 532 9.68 -22.12 -12.56
CA VAL A 532 8.45 -22.63 -13.18
C VAL A 532 7.67 -23.58 -12.26
N PHE A 533 7.94 -23.54 -10.95
CA PHE A 533 7.39 -24.49 -9.99
C PHE A 533 5.85 -24.52 -9.96
N GLY A 534 5.18 -23.37 -10.10
CA GLY A 534 3.72 -23.26 -10.18
C GLY A 534 3.11 -23.82 -11.47
N SER A 535 3.92 -24.15 -12.48
CA SER A 535 3.51 -24.86 -13.70
C SER A 535 3.90 -26.35 -13.71
N LYS A 536 4.56 -26.82 -12.64
CA LYS A 536 5.07 -28.18 -12.56
C LYS A 536 3.93 -29.20 -12.51
N GLY A 537 3.90 -30.10 -13.49
CA GLY A 537 2.92 -31.18 -13.56
C GLY A 537 3.10 -32.21 -12.44
N LEU A 538 2.02 -32.92 -12.11
CA LEU A 538 1.97 -33.89 -11.01
C LEU A 538 3.00 -35.01 -11.15
N ASP A 539 3.30 -35.43 -12.39
CA ASP A 539 4.29 -36.48 -12.69
C ASP A 539 5.73 -36.10 -12.26
N PHE A 540 6.00 -34.81 -12.05
CA PHE A 540 7.30 -34.32 -11.61
C PHE A 540 7.35 -34.01 -10.11
N LEU A 541 6.25 -34.22 -9.38
CA LEU A 541 6.17 -34.09 -7.94
C LEU A 541 6.34 -35.46 -7.29
N ASP A 542 7.31 -35.58 -6.40
CA ASP A 542 7.59 -36.81 -5.67
C ASP A 542 6.66 -36.89 -4.45
N PHE A 543 5.61 -37.70 -4.54
CA PHE A 543 4.68 -37.95 -3.43
C PHE A 543 5.23 -38.95 -2.41
N GLY A 544 6.31 -39.66 -2.72
CA GLY A 544 7.03 -40.53 -1.80
C GLY A 544 6.12 -41.48 -1.00
N VAL A 545 6.43 -41.62 0.29
CA VAL A 545 5.68 -42.50 1.20
C VAL A 545 4.33 -41.93 1.66
N VAL A 546 4.08 -40.63 1.47
CA VAL A 546 2.86 -39.94 1.94
C VAL A 546 1.76 -39.87 0.89
N HIS A 547 1.92 -40.55 -0.24
CA HIS A 547 1.01 -40.49 -1.40
C HIS A 547 -0.44 -40.91 -1.09
N GLU A 548 -0.68 -41.70 -0.04
CA GLU A 548 -2.03 -42.10 0.39
C GLU A 548 -2.63 -41.15 1.45
N GLU A 549 -1.82 -40.29 2.07
CA GLU A 549 -2.21 -39.42 3.19
C GLU A 549 -2.60 -38.00 2.75
N ILE A 550 -2.14 -37.58 1.57
CA ILE A 550 -2.40 -36.23 1.03
C ILE A 550 -3.13 -36.29 -0.32
N GLY A 551 -3.88 -35.23 -0.65
CA GLY A 551 -4.57 -35.16 -1.92
C GLY A 551 -3.61 -35.10 -3.11
N TYR A 552 -3.99 -35.76 -4.22
CA TYR A 552 -3.14 -35.86 -5.41
C TYR A 552 -3.28 -34.63 -6.32
N ASN A 553 -2.77 -33.49 -5.87
CA ASN A 553 -2.68 -32.26 -6.66
C ASN A 553 -1.50 -31.38 -6.19
N TRP A 554 -1.20 -30.34 -6.99
CA TRP A 554 -0.06 -29.45 -6.75
C TRP A 554 -0.17 -28.68 -5.42
N LEU A 555 -1.39 -28.25 -5.05
CA LEU A 555 -1.60 -27.45 -3.84
C LEU A 555 -1.34 -28.30 -2.60
N ASP A 556 -1.95 -29.47 -2.51
CA ASP A 556 -1.79 -30.37 -1.36
C ASP A 556 -0.34 -30.85 -1.22
N TRP A 557 0.35 -31.13 -2.34
CA TRP A 557 1.78 -31.45 -2.31
C TRP A 557 2.62 -30.28 -1.77
N THR A 558 2.34 -29.06 -2.23
CA THR A 558 3.06 -27.85 -1.81
C THR A 558 2.84 -27.55 -0.33
N VAL A 559 1.60 -27.71 0.13
CA VAL A 559 1.22 -27.60 1.56
C VAL A 559 2.03 -28.60 2.38
N ALA A 560 1.95 -29.88 2.05
CA ALA A 560 2.69 -30.93 2.75
C ALA A 560 4.20 -30.66 2.75
N LYS A 561 4.75 -30.17 1.64
CA LYS A 561 6.18 -29.85 1.54
C LYS A 561 6.61 -28.68 2.43
N LEU A 562 5.77 -27.67 2.60
CA LEU A 562 6.08 -26.53 3.48
C LEU A 562 5.88 -26.87 4.96
N GLU A 563 4.90 -27.71 5.31
CA GLU A 563 4.62 -28.11 6.70
C GLU A 563 5.67 -29.08 7.26
N ASN A 564 5.93 -30.16 6.53
CA ASN A 564 6.90 -31.18 6.91
C ASN A 564 7.78 -31.56 5.71
N PRO A 565 8.84 -30.79 5.42
CA PRO A 565 9.62 -30.92 4.20
C PRO A 565 10.37 -32.24 4.04
N ARG A 566 10.56 -33.01 5.13
CA ARG A 566 11.32 -34.26 5.16
C ARG A 566 10.46 -35.52 5.13
N GLN A 567 9.12 -35.40 5.09
CA GLN A 567 8.21 -36.55 5.17
C GLN A 567 8.21 -37.48 3.95
N PHE A 568 8.61 -36.99 2.77
CA PHE A 568 8.46 -37.73 1.52
C PHE A 568 9.42 -38.91 1.38
N ARG A 569 10.65 -38.78 1.89
CA ARG A 569 11.69 -39.82 1.89
C ARG A 569 12.84 -39.46 2.82
N GLU A 570 13.64 -40.46 3.17
CA GLU A 570 14.87 -40.27 3.94
C GLU A 570 15.93 -39.43 3.21
N GLY A 571 16.79 -38.76 3.97
CA GLY A 571 17.92 -37.99 3.45
C GLY A 571 17.60 -36.56 2.97
N LEU A 572 16.32 -36.15 2.95
CA LEU A 572 15.93 -34.77 2.63
C LEU A 572 16.47 -33.77 3.66
N LYS A 573 16.98 -32.63 3.19
CA LYS A 573 17.71 -31.65 4.02
C LYS A 573 17.00 -30.32 4.24
N MET A 574 15.91 -30.05 3.52
CA MET A 574 15.13 -28.82 3.68
C MET A 574 14.70 -28.66 5.16
N PRO A 575 14.96 -27.50 5.77
CA PRO A 575 14.71 -27.27 7.20
C PRO A 575 13.24 -26.91 7.46
N LYS A 576 12.81 -26.98 8.72
CA LYS A 576 11.45 -26.63 9.13
C LYS A 576 11.36 -25.14 9.48
N PHE A 577 10.51 -24.40 8.75
CA PHE A 577 10.37 -22.94 8.91
C PHE A 577 9.29 -22.51 9.92
N ASN A 578 8.42 -23.43 10.36
CA ASN A 578 7.34 -23.18 11.34
C ASN A 578 6.49 -21.94 11.00
N LEU A 579 6.03 -21.86 9.74
CA LEU A 579 5.28 -20.72 9.20
C LEU A 579 3.95 -20.52 9.94
N THR A 580 3.48 -19.27 10.04
CA THR A 580 2.11 -18.99 10.48
C THR A 580 1.12 -19.21 9.32
N ASP A 581 -0.16 -19.37 9.62
CA ASP A 581 -1.20 -19.59 8.58
C ASP A 581 -1.18 -18.52 7.48
N GLY A 582 -1.00 -17.25 7.85
CA GLY A 582 -0.92 -16.14 6.90
C GLY A 582 0.34 -16.18 6.03
N GLU A 583 1.49 -16.49 6.63
CA GLU A 583 2.75 -16.64 5.87
C GLU A 583 2.67 -17.83 4.91
N PHE A 584 1.99 -18.88 5.33
CA PHE A 584 1.79 -20.09 4.57
C PHE A 584 0.95 -19.83 3.32
N GLU A 585 -0.20 -19.16 3.47
CA GLU A 585 -1.06 -18.77 2.35
C GLU A 585 -0.33 -17.83 1.38
N ALA A 586 0.42 -16.85 1.90
CA ALA A 586 1.20 -15.92 1.10
C ALA A 586 2.30 -16.61 0.28
N LEU A 587 3.06 -17.53 0.90
CA LEU A 587 4.09 -18.31 0.21
C LEU A 587 3.51 -19.22 -0.87
N ILE A 588 2.39 -19.88 -0.62
CA ILE A 588 1.69 -20.67 -1.65
C ILE A 588 1.25 -19.79 -2.81
N CYS A 589 0.69 -18.61 -2.52
CA CYS A 589 0.30 -17.64 -3.56
C CYS A 589 1.49 -17.27 -4.44
N PHE A 590 2.65 -17.01 -3.83
CA PHE A 590 3.89 -16.74 -4.57
C PHE A 590 4.41 -17.94 -5.35
N LEU A 591 4.47 -19.14 -4.76
CA LEU A 591 4.91 -20.33 -5.47
C LEU A 591 3.98 -20.68 -6.65
N ALA A 592 2.68 -20.45 -6.52
CA ALA A 592 1.71 -20.61 -7.59
C ALA A 592 1.87 -19.56 -8.71
N SER A 593 2.61 -18.47 -8.46
CA SER A 593 2.88 -17.43 -9.45
C SER A 593 4.07 -17.75 -10.37
N LEU A 594 4.98 -18.63 -9.93
CA LEU A 594 6.18 -19.06 -10.64
C LEU A 594 5.80 -19.98 -11.80
N LYS A 595 5.38 -19.39 -12.92
CA LYS A 595 4.74 -20.09 -14.03
C LYS A 595 5.49 -19.90 -15.35
N GLU A 596 5.34 -20.88 -16.22
CA GLU A 596 5.80 -20.78 -17.60
C GLU A 596 4.94 -19.80 -18.40
N GLY A 597 5.59 -19.10 -19.34
CA GLY A 597 4.94 -18.30 -20.37
C GLY A 597 5.13 -16.80 -20.19
N SER A 598 5.29 -16.11 -21.32
CA SER A 598 5.32 -14.66 -21.41
C SER A 598 3.95 -14.10 -21.75
N ILE A 599 3.62 -12.94 -21.20
CA ILE A 599 2.48 -12.14 -21.63
C ILE A 599 2.94 -11.14 -22.70
N PRO A 600 2.14 -10.84 -23.73
CA PRO A 600 2.49 -9.82 -24.72
C PRO A 600 2.71 -8.45 -24.07
N ILE A 601 3.63 -7.66 -24.62
CA ILE A 601 4.08 -6.41 -24.01
C ILE A 601 2.97 -5.38 -23.85
N GLU A 602 1.93 -5.42 -24.69
CA GLU A 602 0.76 -4.55 -24.61
C GLU A 602 -0.12 -4.80 -23.36
N TYR A 603 0.00 -5.96 -22.72
CA TYR A 603 -0.65 -6.28 -21.45
C TYR A 603 0.30 -6.12 -20.26
N PHE A 604 1.58 -5.86 -20.51
CA PHE A 604 2.60 -5.71 -19.48
C PHE A 604 2.68 -4.26 -18.99
N VAL A 605 2.67 -4.10 -17.67
CA VAL A 605 2.77 -2.80 -17.00
C VAL A 605 4.14 -2.73 -16.35
N LYS A 606 5.02 -1.91 -16.93
CA LYS A 606 6.31 -1.57 -16.33
C LYS A 606 6.13 -0.72 -15.09
N ALA A 607 6.94 -0.98 -14.08
CA ALA A 607 7.11 -0.12 -12.93
C ALA A 607 7.74 1.20 -13.40
N SER A 608 7.01 2.30 -13.23
CA SER A 608 7.38 3.62 -13.78
C SER A 608 8.49 4.35 -13.02
N LYS A 609 9.29 3.68 -12.18
CA LYS A 609 10.21 4.37 -11.26
C LYS A 609 11.68 4.03 -11.54
N VAL A 610 12.42 5.05 -11.98
CA VAL A 610 13.90 5.06 -11.92
C VAL A 610 14.30 4.96 -10.46
N GLU A 611 15.18 4.01 -10.13
CA GLU A 611 15.57 3.76 -8.76
C GLU A 611 16.33 4.97 -8.18
N PHE A 612 15.82 5.56 -7.09
CA PHE A 612 16.52 6.64 -6.40
C PHE A 612 17.76 6.10 -5.66
N VAL A 613 18.94 6.55 -6.09
CA VAL A 613 20.21 6.27 -5.41
C VAL A 613 21.00 7.58 -5.31
N PRO A 614 21.03 8.24 -4.14
CA PRO A 614 21.84 9.43 -3.97
C PRO A 614 23.32 9.09 -4.14
N GLN A 615 24.03 9.88 -4.92
CA GLN A 615 25.46 9.68 -5.24
C GLN A 615 26.34 10.63 -4.43
N GLY A 616 27.67 10.47 -4.53
CA GLY A 616 28.63 11.39 -3.91
C GLY A 616 28.63 11.35 -2.37
N LYS A 617 29.02 12.47 -1.74
CA LYS A 617 29.13 12.57 -0.27
C LYS A 617 27.78 12.35 0.43
N ILE A 618 26.69 12.88 -0.12
CA ILE A 618 25.35 12.69 0.45
C ILE A 618 24.91 11.22 0.37
N GLY A 619 25.22 10.54 -0.75
CA GLY A 619 24.99 9.10 -0.89
C GLY A 619 25.67 8.27 0.20
N LYS A 620 26.91 8.66 0.56
CA LYS A 620 27.65 8.02 1.67
C LYS A 620 26.96 8.23 3.01
N ILE A 621 26.47 9.44 3.32
CA ILE A 621 25.73 9.73 4.57
C ILE A 621 24.42 8.94 4.63
N VAL A 622 23.63 8.98 3.55
CA VAL A 622 22.36 8.24 3.44
C VAL A 622 22.57 6.74 3.64
N LYS A 623 23.65 6.18 3.09
CA LYS A 623 24.06 4.80 3.34
C LYS A 623 24.50 4.63 4.79
N ASP A 624 25.51 5.36 5.25
CA ASP A 624 26.11 5.24 6.60
C ASP A 624 25.06 5.25 7.72
N LEU A 625 24.14 6.22 7.70
CA LEU A 625 23.06 6.39 8.67
C LEU A 625 21.81 5.56 8.37
N ASN A 626 21.77 4.86 7.23
CA ASN A 626 20.62 4.09 6.77
C ASN A 626 19.30 4.90 6.74
N CYS A 627 19.30 6.13 6.23
CA CYS A 627 18.12 7.01 6.27
C CYS A 627 16.86 6.34 5.68
N LEU A 628 17.03 5.55 4.60
CA LEU A 628 15.96 4.84 3.90
C LEU A 628 15.34 3.67 4.70
N VAL A 629 15.91 3.28 5.83
CA VAL A 629 15.27 2.31 6.73
C VAL A 629 14.01 2.91 7.36
N CYS A 630 14.11 4.18 7.77
CA CYS A 630 13.04 4.88 8.45
C CYS A 630 12.23 5.74 7.48
N HIS A 631 12.91 6.49 6.60
CA HIS A 631 12.30 7.50 5.73
C HIS A 631 12.04 6.98 4.33
N ARG A 632 10.96 7.47 3.73
CA ARG A 632 10.66 7.34 2.30
C ARG A 632 11.19 8.57 1.57
N ILE A 633 11.95 8.37 0.50
CA ILE A 633 12.49 9.43 -0.37
C ILE A 633 12.34 8.99 -1.81
N LYS A 634 11.63 9.78 -2.62
CA LYS A 634 11.29 9.47 -4.02
C LYS A 634 10.83 8.02 -4.16
N ASP A 635 9.86 7.65 -3.32
CA ASP A 635 9.24 6.31 -3.23
C ASP A 635 10.15 5.14 -2.82
N LYS A 636 11.37 5.42 -2.35
CA LYS A 636 12.28 4.41 -1.83
C LYS A 636 12.41 4.54 -0.32
N GLY A 637 12.41 3.41 0.39
CA GLY A 637 12.65 3.33 1.83
C GLY A 637 11.44 2.92 2.64
N GLY A 638 11.50 3.14 3.96
CA GLY A 638 10.46 2.75 4.92
C GLY A 638 9.37 3.81 5.12
N SER A 639 8.21 3.40 5.61
CA SER A 639 7.10 4.28 6.04
C SER A 639 7.07 4.53 7.54
N PHE A 640 8.15 4.18 8.26
CA PHE A 640 8.17 4.36 9.70
C PHE A 640 8.24 5.84 10.09
N ALA A 641 9.11 6.61 9.46
CA ALA A 641 9.30 8.04 9.68
C ALA A 641 8.67 8.88 8.56
N PRO A 642 8.57 10.22 8.71
CA PRO A 642 7.98 11.09 7.69
C PRO A 642 8.66 10.94 6.33
N GLU A 643 7.88 11.07 5.26
CA GLU A 643 8.39 11.11 3.90
C GLU A 643 9.17 12.41 3.65
N LEU A 644 10.40 12.29 3.14
CA LEU A 644 11.31 13.41 2.93
C LEU A 644 11.40 13.85 1.47
N THR A 645 10.62 13.26 0.57
CA THR A 645 10.68 13.52 -0.89
C THR A 645 10.63 15.01 -1.24
N TYR A 646 9.90 15.80 -0.44
CA TYR A 646 9.72 17.24 -0.64
C TYR A 646 10.20 18.08 0.57
N GLU A 647 11.11 17.55 1.39
CA GLU A 647 11.47 18.19 2.66
C GLU A 647 12.09 19.59 2.47
N GLY A 648 12.85 19.83 1.40
CA GLY A 648 13.43 21.14 1.08
C GLY A 648 12.39 22.21 0.79
N SER A 649 11.25 21.86 0.19
CA SER A 649 10.13 22.80 0.03
C SER A 649 9.39 23.03 1.34
N ARG A 650 9.47 22.12 2.30
CA ARG A 650 8.64 22.09 3.53
C ARG A 650 9.23 22.91 4.66
N VAL A 651 10.50 22.70 4.97
CA VAL A 651 11.14 23.26 6.17
C VAL A 651 12.16 24.34 5.84
N GLN A 652 12.39 25.24 6.79
CA GLN A 652 13.44 26.25 6.69
C GLN A 652 14.82 25.62 6.87
N ARG A 653 15.81 26.19 6.19
CA ARG A 653 17.20 25.73 6.22
C ARG A 653 17.77 25.76 7.65
N GLU A 654 17.60 26.86 8.36
CA GLU A 654 18.10 27.03 9.74
C GLU A 654 17.46 26.01 10.69
N TRP A 655 16.18 25.70 10.47
CA TRP A 655 15.48 24.72 11.29
C TRP A 655 16.00 23.30 11.05
N ILE A 656 16.19 22.88 9.80
CA ILE A 656 16.67 21.51 9.52
C ILE A 656 18.11 21.32 10.00
N THR A 657 18.96 22.35 9.92
CA THR A 657 20.32 22.29 10.46
C THR A 657 20.32 22.15 11.98
N ASP A 658 19.50 22.92 12.69
CA ASP A 658 19.39 22.84 14.15
C ASP A 658 18.77 21.51 14.59
N PHE A 659 17.75 21.05 13.87
CA PHE A 659 17.09 19.77 14.13
C PHE A 659 18.03 18.58 13.94
N LEU A 660 18.89 18.59 12.92
CA LEU A 660 19.87 17.52 12.71
C LEU A 660 20.95 17.49 13.80
N LYS A 661 21.33 18.65 14.35
CA LYS A 661 22.27 18.77 15.48
C LYS A 661 21.66 18.28 16.79
N ALA A 662 20.40 18.63 17.05
CA ALA A 662 19.66 18.26 18.25
C ALA A 662 18.18 17.99 17.92
N PRO A 663 17.82 16.75 17.57
CA PRO A 663 16.43 16.41 17.23
C PRO A 663 15.49 16.63 18.42
N ASP A 664 14.56 17.57 18.29
CA ASP A 664 13.58 17.92 19.34
C ASP A 664 12.25 17.16 19.19
N ILE A 665 11.47 17.09 20.27
CA ILE A 665 10.16 16.44 20.33
C ILE A 665 9.11 17.34 19.65
N LEU A 666 8.86 17.10 18.35
CA LEU A 666 7.83 17.82 17.61
C LEU A 666 6.40 17.36 17.94
N ARG A 667 6.23 16.13 18.43
CA ARG A 667 4.93 15.53 18.79
C ARG A 667 5.11 14.64 20.03
N PRO A 668 4.56 15.03 21.20
CA PRO A 668 4.79 14.32 22.47
C PRO A 668 4.40 12.84 22.49
N LEU A 669 3.47 12.43 21.62
CA LEU A 669 2.92 11.07 21.55
C LEU A 669 3.37 10.26 20.32
N LEU A 670 4.33 10.76 19.51
CA LEU A 670 4.73 10.14 18.23
C LEU A 670 6.25 9.95 18.09
N LYS A 671 6.62 9.21 17.05
CA LYS A 671 7.97 8.74 16.69
C LYS A 671 8.99 9.88 16.65
N GLN A 672 10.16 9.68 17.24
CA GLN A 672 11.24 10.67 17.34
C GLN A 672 12.48 10.24 16.57
N MET A 673 13.21 11.21 16.01
CA MET A 673 14.45 10.95 15.28
C MET A 673 15.63 10.74 16.26
N PRO A 674 16.46 9.69 16.11
CA PRO A 674 17.67 9.52 16.90
C PRO A 674 18.73 10.57 16.60
N LYS A 675 19.61 10.84 17.58
CA LYS A 675 20.80 11.66 17.37
C LYS A 675 21.92 10.82 16.73
N PHE A 676 22.39 11.23 15.54
CA PHE A 676 23.43 10.51 14.77
C PHE A 676 24.81 11.18 14.80
N ASN A 677 24.98 12.26 15.57
CA ASN A 677 26.25 12.98 15.74
C ASN A 677 26.93 13.34 14.40
N LEU A 678 26.15 13.96 13.50
CA LEU A 678 26.68 14.52 12.25
C LEU A 678 27.67 15.66 12.53
N SER A 679 28.73 15.75 11.72
CA SER A 679 29.59 16.94 11.72
C SER A 679 28.85 18.16 11.16
N GLU A 680 29.38 19.35 11.41
CA GLU A 680 28.82 20.59 10.87
C GLU A 680 28.79 20.58 9.34
N GLU A 681 29.87 20.14 8.68
CA GLU A 681 29.93 20.01 7.22
C GLU A 681 28.87 19.05 6.66
N GLU A 682 28.66 17.91 7.32
CA GLU A 682 27.65 16.94 6.88
C GLU A 682 26.23 17.44 7.13
N THR A 683 26.01 18.16 8.22
CA THR A 683 24.72 18.79 8.52
C THR A 683 24.35 19.79 7.42
N GLU A 684 25.29 20.66 7.05
CA GLU A 684 25.11 21.62 5.96
C GLU A 684 24.89 20.91 4.62
N LEU A 685 25.61 19.82 4.36
CA LEU A 685 25.43 19.05 3.14
C LEU A 685 24.05 18.40 3.05
N VAL A 686 23.53 17.83 4.13
CA VAL A 686 22.18 17.26 4.18
C VAL A 686 21.13 18.35 3.97
N ALA A 687 21.29 19.51 4.61
CA ALA A 687 20.39 20.65 4.46
C ALA A 687 20.38 21.17 3.00
N SER A 688 21.56 21.38 2.41
CA SER A 688 21.69 21.79 1.00
C SER A 688 21.11 20.77 0.04
N TYR A 689 21.28 19.47 0.32
CA TYR A 689 20.70 18.44 -0.51
C TYR A 689 19.17 18.44 -0.45
N ALA A 690 18.60 18.62 0.74
CA ALA A 690 17.16 18.74 0.90
C ALA A 690 16.62 19.93 0.08
N GLU A 691 17.23 21.11 0.25
CA GLU A 691 16.86 22.36 -0.44
C GLU A 691 16.97 22.29 -1.97
N LEU A 692 17.93 21.53 -2.51
CA LEU A 692 18.15 21.47 -3.96
C LEU A 692 17.45 20.29 -4.66
N VAL A 693 17.30 19.15 -3.98
CA VAL A 693 16.91 17.87 -4.63
C VAL A 693 15.58 17.33 -4.13
N LEU A 694 15.20 17.68 -2.90
CA LEU A 694 13.99 17.21 -2.24
C LEU A 694 12.94 18.32 -2.25
N VAL A 695 12.61 18.79 -3.45
CA VAL A 695 11.72 19.92 -3.68
C VAL A 695 10.56 19.55 -4.58
N ASP A 696 9.45 20.27 -4.41
CA ASP A 696 8.29 20.28 -5.29
C ASP A 696 8.30 21.60 -6.08
N ASP A 697 8.41 21.51 -7.40
CA ASP A 697 8.53 22.68 -8.29
C ASP A 697 7.31 23.62 -8.14
N GLU A 698 6.10 23.10 -7.97
CA GLU A 698 4.89 23.92 -7.84
C GLU A 698 4.87 24.72 -6.53
N VAL A 699 5.54 24.25 -5.47
CA VAL A 699 5.71 25.00 -4.22
C VAL A 699 6.75 26.10 -4.36
N LEU A 700 7.83 25.87 -5.10
CA LEU A 700 8.91 26.84 -5.32
C LEU A 700 8.44 28.07 -6.13
N PHE A 701 7.52 27.88 -7.09
CA PHE A 701 7.03 28.99 -7.94
C PHE A 701 6.10 30.00 -7.25
N LYS A 702 5.78 29.84 -5.96
CA LYS A 702 4.78 30.67 -5.25
C LYS A 702 5.34 31.64 -4.20
N GLU A 703 6.52 32.22 -4.44
CA GLU A 703 7.13 33.22 -3.55
C GLU A 703 6.32 34.53 -3.39
N SER A 704 5.36 34.83 -4.27
CA SER A 704 4.72 36.15 -4.36
C SER A 704 3.52 36.40 -3.42
N LEU A 705 3.54 35.91 -2.17
CA LEU A 705 2.44 36.17 -1.20
C LEU A 705 2.48 37.57 -0.54
N GLY A 706 3.14 38.56 -1.15
CA GLY A 706 3.28 39.92 -0.63
C GLY A 706 3.94 40.03 0.75
N GLU A 707 4.15 41.25 1.23
CA GLU A 707 4.64 41.50 2.60
C GLU A 707 3.58 41.12 3.66
N ILE A 708 4.05 40.79 4.87
CA ILE A 708 3.19 40.48 6.01
C ILE A 708 2.73 41.82 6.61
N THR A 709 1.43 42.15 6.50
CA THR A 709 0.87 43.32 7.18
C THR A 709 0.25 42.90 8.52
N SER A 710 0.21 43.82 9.49
CA SER A 710 -0.43 43.56 10.80
C SER A 710 -1.93 43.23 10.66
N GLY A 711 -2.62 43.82 9.69
CA GLY A 711 -4.02 43.53 9.40
C GLY A 711 -4.26 42.09 8.93
N ASP A 712 -3.35 41.55 8.10
CA ASP A 712 -3.46 40.16 7.63
C ASP A 712 -3.25 39.13 8.75
N VAL A 713 -2.37 39.44 9.72
CA VAL A 713 -2.07 38.57 10.86
C VAL A 713 -3.27 38.47 11.79
N GLU A 714 -3.93 39.59 12.10
CA GLU A 714 -5.10 39.59 12.97
C GLU A 714 -6.29 38.86 12.29
N LYS A 715 -6.52 39.11 10.99
CA LYS A 715 -7.52 38.37 10.18
C LYS A 715 -7.21 36.87 10.11
N GLY A 716 -5.95 36.49 9.96
CA GLY A 716 -5.53 35.09 9.98
C GLY A 716 -5.77 34.41 11.33
N LYS A 717 -5.58 35.14 12.43
CA LYS A 717 -5.86 34.65 13.79
C LYS A 717 -7.36 34.45 14.06
N GLU A 718 -8.20 35.36 13.56
CA GLU A 718 -9.66 35.20 13.59
C GLU A 718 -10.09 33.95 12.80
N LEU A 719 -9.59 33.79 11.58
CA LEU A 719 -9.86 32.62 10.74
C LEU A 719 -9.42 31.31 11.41
N TYR A 720 -8.29 31.30 12.12
CA TYR A 720 -7.81 30.13 12.85
C TYR A 720 -8.79 29.68 13.95
N GLN A 721 -9.49 30.63 14.58
CA GLN A 721 -10.53 30.34 15.56
C GLN A 721 -11.84 29.92 14.90
N GLU A 722 -12.30 30.67 13.89
CA GLU A 722 -13.56 30.44 13.19
C GLU A 722 -13.61 29.07 12.49
N LYS A 723 -12.54 28.70 11.79
CA LYS A 723 -12.43 27.41 11.07
C LYS A 723 -12.14 26.23 12.02
N GLY A 724 -12.04 26.47 13.34
CA GLY A 724 -11.91 25.42 14.35
C GLY A 724 -10.53 24.76 14.39
N CYS A 725 -9.48 25.37 13.83
CA CYS A 725 -8.13 24.78 13.79
C CYS A 725 -7.58 24.48 15.20
N ARG A 726 -7.96 25.29 16.20
CA ARG A 726 -7.60 25.13 17.63
C ARG A 726 -8.10 23.82 18.25
N VAL A 727 -9.16 23.20 17.71
CA VAL A 727 -9.69 21.93 18.22
C VAL A 727 -8.65 20.82 18.10
N CYS A 728 -7.86 20.86 17.03
CA CYS A 728 -6.83 19.86 16.76
C CYS A 728 -5.42 20.34 17.11
N HIS A 729 -5.11 21.62 16.88
CA HIS A 729 -3.76 22.17 17.02
C HIS A 729 -3.57 23.00 18.28
N GLN A 730 -2.38 22.88 18.88
CA GLN A 730 -1.97 23.64 20.06
C GLN A 730 -1.13 24.88 19.69
N ILE A 731 -1.44 26.03 20.28
CA ILE A 731 -0.62 27.25 20.27
C ILE A 731 -0.46 27.73 21.73
N GLY A 732 0.76 27.76 22.23
CA GLY A 732 1.03 28.00 23.66
C GLY A 732 0.42 26.90 24.55
N PRO A 733 -0.20 27.25 25.69
CA PRO A 733 -0.88 26.28 26.55
C PRO A 733 -2.28 25.89 26.03
N GLU A 734 -2.71 26.42 24.88
CA GLU A 734 -4.09 26.35 24.43
C GLU A 734 -4.28 25.49 23.17
N GLY A 735 -5.37 24.72 23.10
CA GLY A 735 -5.76 23.93 21.92
C GLY A 735 -5.67 22.42 22.10
N GLY A 736 -5.87 21.67 21.01
CA GLY A 736 -5.84 20.21 21.00
C GLY A 736 -4.46 19.59 20.73
N ALA A 737 -4.32 18.30 21.03
CA ALA A 737 -3.10 17.50 20.84
C ALA A 737 -3.18 16.51 19.66
N VAL A 738 -4.25 16.58 18.86
CA VAL A 738 -4.46 15.70 17.69
C VAL A 738 -3.52 16.09 16.55
N GLY A 739 -3.40 17.39 16.28
CA GLY A 739 -2.49 17.96 15.31
C GLY A 739 -1.15 18.38 15.96
N PRO A 740 -0.08 18.56 15.17
CA PRO A 740 1.21 19.05 15.67
C PRO A 740 1.08 20.45 16.30
N ASN A 741 1.93 20.72 17.29
CA ASN A 741 2.02 22.03 17.95
C ASN A 741 2.50 23.10 16.96
N LEU A 742 1.76 24.22 16.91
CA LEU A 742 1.98 25.31 15.95
C LEU A 742 2.67 26.53 16.56
N SER A 743 2.99 26.52 17.87
CA SER A 743 3.52 27.70 18.60
C SER A 743 4.81 28.28 18.00
N LYS A 744 5.59 27.45 17.32
CA LYS A 744 6.85 27.83 16.65
C LYS A 744 6.86 27.41 15.17
N VAL A 745 5.68 27.27 14.56
CA VAL A 745 5.59 26.77 13.18
C VAL A 745 6.27 27.71 12.18
N GLY A 746 6.29 29.02 12.47
CA GLY A 746 6.96 30.03 11.66
C GLY A 746 8.49 29.91 11.65
N ASP A 747 9.10 29.26 12.64
CA ASP A 747 10.53 28.94 12.65
C ASP A 747 10.83 27.65 11.87
N ARG A 748 9.84 26.77 11.73
CA ARG A 748 10.01 25.45 11.11
C ARG A 748 9.66 25.43 9.62
N LEU A 749 8.47 25.89 9.24
CA LEU A 749 7.94 25.70 7.89
C LEU A 749 8.18 26.92 6.98
N THR A 750 8.34 26.65 5.68
CA THR A 750 8.39 27.69 4.65
C THR A 750 7.00 28.30 4.45
N LYS A 751 6.96 29.57 4.02
CA LYS A 751 5.69 30.28 3.75
C LYS A 751 4.90 29.58 2.63
N SER A 752 5.57 29.21 1.55
CA SER A 752 4.97 28.56 0.38
C SER A 752 4.37 27.19 0.72
N TYR A 753 5.06 26.40 1.55
CA TYR A 753 4.52 25.12 2.00
C TYR A 753 3.29 25.27 2.88
N ILE A 754 3.28 26.19 3.85
CA ILE A 754 2.09 26.42 4.69
C ILE A 754 0.88 26.74 3.81
N TYR A 755 1.04 27.65 2.85
CA TYR A 755 -0.02 28.01 1.93
C TYR A 755 -0.51 26.80 1.11
N MET A 756 0.40 26.03 0.51
CA MET A 756 0.03 24.88 -0.33
C MET A 756 -0.55 23.72 0.48
N HIS A 757 -0.10 23.53 1.72
CA HIS A 757 -0.67 22.55 2.63
C HIS A 757 -2.09 22.91 3.07
N LEU A 758 -2.38 24.19 3.30
CA LEU A 758 -3.74 24.64 3.60
C LEU A 758 -4.67 24.55 2.38
N LYS A 759 -4.12 24.74 1.17
CA LYS A 759 -4.87 24.67 -0.10
C LYS A 759 -5.23 23.24 -0.51
N ASP A 760 -4.31 22.30 -0.30
CA ASP A 760 -4.52 20.88 -0.58
C ASP A 760 -3.83 20.03 0.50
N PRO A 761 -4.49 19.85 1.66
CA PRO A 761 -3.90 19.10 2.76
C PRO A 761 -3.71 17.62 2.43
N GLN A 762 -4.43 17.07 1.45
CA GLN A 762 -4.38 15.66 1.08
C GLN A 762 -3.24 15.32 0.11
N ARG A 763 -2.61 16.31 -0.53
CA ARG A 763 -1.46 16.14 -1.43
C ARG A 763 -0.20 15.58 -0.76
N TRP A 764 0.01 15.83 0.53
CA TRP A 764 1.32 15.69 1.20
C TRP A 764 1.56 14.36 1.96
N GLY A 765 0.89 13.29 1.57
CA GLY A 765 1.13 11.92 2.07
C GLY A 765 0.00 11.30 2.90
N GLU A 766 0.24 10.10 3.44
CA GLU A 766 -0.79 9.14 3.90
C GLU A 766 -1.71 9.61 5.04
N SER A 767 -1.33 10.61 5.83
CA SER A 767 -2.17 11.10 6.94
C SER A 767 -3.18 12.13 6.44
N LYS A 768 -4.26 11.66 5.80
CA LYS A 768 -5.42 12.44 5.35
C LYS A 768 -6.32 12.93 6.51
N VAL A 769 -5.71 13.29 7.64
CA VAL A 769 -6.41 13.63 8.89
C VAL A 769 -6.85 15.10 8.92
N ALA A 770 -6.11 15.98 8.22
CA ALA A 770 -6.50 17.38 8.07
C ALA A 770 -7.67 17.50 7.07
N PRO A 771 -8.81 18.08 7.47
CA PRO A 771 -9.91 18.36 6.55
C PRO A 771 -9.51 19.37 5.48
N ASP A 772 -10.12 19.27 4.31
CA ASP A 772 -10.15 20.38 3.35
C ASP A 772 -11.26 21.35 3.79
N TYR A 773 -10.89 22.60 4.01
CA TYR A 773 -11.78 23.66 4.49
C TYR A 773 -12.30 24.57 3.36
N ASP A 774 -11.97 24.25 2.10
CA ASP A 774 -12.36 25.02 0.91
C ASP A 774 -12.05 26.54 1.06
N LEU A 775 -10.84 26.83 1.52
CA LEU A 775 -10.39 28.19 1.84
C LEU A 775 -10.12 28.99 0.55
N THR A 776 -10.58 30.23 0.53
CA THR A 776 -10.27 31.17 -0.55
C THR A 776 -8.78 31.57 -0.55
N ASP A 777 -8.26 32.04 -1.69
CA ASP A 777 -6.86 32.46 -1.79
C ASP A 777 -6.49 33.60 -0.81
N GLU A 778 -7.46 34.47 -0.45
CA GLU A 778 -7.27 35.52 0.54
C GLU A 778 -7.20 34.96 1.98
N GLU A 779 -8.12 34.06 2.34
CA GLU A 779 -8.08 33.37 3.64
C GLU A 779 -6.80 32.55 3.82
N LEU A 780 -6.39 31.83 2.78
CA LEU A 780 -5.13 31.08 2.74
C LEU A 780 -3.93 32.00 2.99
N SER A 781 -3.91 33.18 2.36
CA SER A 781 -2.85 34.18 2.54
C SER A 781 -2.80 34.69 3.99
N CYS A 782 -3.94 35.08 4.56
CA CYS A 782 -4.02 35.59 5.93
C CYS A 782 -3.62 34.53 6.96
N LEU A 783 -4.14 33.31 6.85
CA LEU A 783 -3.77 32.18 7.71
C LEU A 783 -2.28 31.85 7.60
N THR A 784 -1.73 31.84 6.38
CA THR A 784 -0.29 31.61 6.16
C THR A 784 0.55 32.68 6.84
N LYS A 785 0.18 33.95 6.73
CA LYS A 785 0.88 35.08 7.37
C LYS A 785 0.83 34.97 8.89
N TYR A 786 -0.34 34.68 9.47
CA TYR A 786 -0.48 34.44 10.91
C TYR A 786 0.40 33.28 11.40
N LEU A 787 0.32 32.11 10.75
CA LEU A 787 1.14 30.95 11.14
C LEU A 787 2.65 31.23 10.98
N LYS A 788 3.05 32.04 9.99
CA LYS A 788 4.44 32.43 9.79
C LYS A 788 4.96 33.39 10.86
N ASP A 789 4.08 34.15 11.51
CA ASP A 789 4.39 35.05 12.63
C ASP A 789 4.58 34.29 13.96
N LEU A 790 4.07 33.06 14.07
CA LEU A 790 4.26 32.19 15.24
C LEU A 790 5.71 31.66 15.32
N ARG A 791 6.59 32.50 15.87
CA ARG A 791 8.02 32.25 16.07
C ARG A 791 8.40 32.32 17.53
N ALA A 792 9.49 31.66 17.90
CA ALA A 792 10.10 31.82 19.21
C ALA A 792 10.54 33.28 19.38
N LYS A 793 10.04 33.96 20.42
CA LYS A 793 10.56 35.28 20.80
C LYS A 793 12.05 35.13 21.13
N LYS A 794 12.93 35.75 20.32
CA LYS A 794 14.34 35.89 20.69
C LYS A 794 14.40 36.72 21.98
N VAL A 795 14.64 36.05 23.12
CA VAL A 795 14.94 36.75 24.36
C VAL A 795 16.34 37.35 24.19
N GLY A 796 16.38 38.64 23.90
CA GLY A 796 17.63 39.40 23.86
C GLY A 796 18.16 39.63 25.28
N PHE A 797 19.39 39.15 25.52
CA PHE A 797 20.36 39.60 26.52
C PHE A 797 20.10 39.31 28.01
N LEU A 798 20.99 38.49 28.61
CA LEU A 798 21.73 38.78 29.85
C LEU A 798 22.81 37.71 30.05
N TRP A 799 23.96 37.86 29.37
CA TRP A 799 25.24 37.47 29.95
C TRP A 799 26.09 38.74 29.93
N LYS A 800 26.05 39.49 31.04
CA LYS A 800 27.11 40.44 31.35
C LYS A 800 28.27 39.62 31.91
N ASN A 801 29.43 39.84 31.31
CA ASN A 801 30.74 39.48 31.85
C ASN A 801 30.83 39.74 33.35
N THR A 802 31.28 38.74 34.09
CA THR A 802 32.17 38.89 35.24
C THR A 802 33.00 37.61 35.36
N ASP A 803 34.31 37.81 35.14
CA ASP A 803 35.50 37.04 35.55
C ASP A 803 35.36 35.64 36.14
#